data_AF-B7X5C8-F1
#
_entry.id   AF-B7X5C8-F1
#
_cell.length_a   1.000
_cell.length_b   1.000
_cell.length_c   1.000
_cell.angle_alpha   90.00
_cell.angle_beta   90.00
_cell.angle_gamma   90.00
#
_symmetry.space_group_name_H-M   'P 1'
#
loop_
_entity.id
_entity.type
_entity.pdbx_description
1 polymer ?
#
loop_
_entity_poly.entity_id
_entity_poly.type
_entity_poly.pdbx_seq_one_letter_code
_entity_poly.pdbx_strand_id
1 'polypeptide(L)'
;MKKIIVVGHPQSGFDGVEELLLDSGMAEANPSRREGFMPAQISETLVKVHGGVPVQQVCVADQLAQIEVAPVWQGLALDLMLANMEQPLWGWADAQAVYLLDYWKSQDPQTVFVLVFDEPQSVFTRQAMENADASPQEQEARVNGWLAYNSALLHFHLRHPQRSLLVHAAQVKASAQSYLQQLSLHVDAQLSLPIEEAQPLADHDSQDLGNDLIQVSAGPLGKQKQALDCNPLAQWLAQQLLEEYPQATELYEQLQAAASLPQRSQAQTGRQLLASSVQANRRYQAWSSFVAQQAAMQAHAQRLLHLGKELDEQAQQLQQRELQIEQLNQAGVKAQQSAQEQERLLTAKVTELQSSGQENQLLLKQLHKVQEELESRYLQAMQQEKALAELHKVKTDLKAAQEKNTALQAVGREKQTLQEQLQKVQQELANRKVKAQQEEKTLGELPRVKAELKAAQDKAAQLQRSEEQLKKQMHAQNKRAVAAELEKENELLLAQLHKVQEELERYYLENSKLKAVKKPQPQAYYGAADRVKQQLSYRLGATMIRKSRSIGGWLNMPFALHAETKRFKQDQEKGQIQQLPPITQYSDVHEAERVKKHLSYRLGSRMITNGKSLGGWVSMPWALLAEVKAFRKECQ
;
A
#
# COMPACT_ATOMS: atom_id res chain seq x y z
N MET A 1 -21.06 59.51 -12.10
CA MET A 1 -20.09 58.87 -11.19
C MET A 1 -18.73 59.01 -11.83
N LYS A 2 -17.67 59.21 -11.04
CA LYS A 2 -16.33 59.39 -11.59
C LYS A 2 -15.75 58.03 -11.96
N LYS A 3 -15.25 57.92 -13.18
CA LYS A 3 -14.70 56.66 -13.67
C LYS A 3 -13.61 56.88 -14.69
N ILE A 4 -12.63 56.00 -14.64
CA ILE A 4 -11.45 56.02 -15.49
C ILE A 4 -11.44 54.75 -16.32
N ILE A 5 -11.34 54.91 -17.64
CA ILE A 5 -11.14 53.78 -18.55
C ILE A 5 -9.72 53.90 -19.10
N VAL A 6 -8.87 52.95 -18.75
CA VAL A 6 -7.50 52.88 -19.27
C VAL A 6 -7.52 52.04 -20.54
N VAL A 7 -7.08 52.62 -21.66
CA VAL A 7 -7.09 51.98 -22.97
C VAL A 7 -5.70 52.10 -23.56
N GLY A 8 -5.10 50.96 -23.91
CA GLY A 8 -3.78 50.93 -24.51
C GLY A 8 -3.57 49.66 -25.32
N HIS A 9 -2.65 49.72 -26.28
CA HIS A 9 -2.31 48.55 -27.08
C HIS A 9 -1.84 47.41 -26.14
N PRO A 10 -2.10 46.11 -26.42
CA PRO A 10 -1.63 45.00 -25.57
C PRO A 10 -0.13 45.05 -25.25
N GLN A 11 0.67 45.63 -26.15
CA GLN A 11 2.10 45.83 -25.99
C GLN A 11 2.47 47.24 -25.47
N SER A 12 1.54 48.06 -25.01
CA SER A 12 1.84 49.41 -24.45
C SER A 12 2.13 49.39 -22.95
N GLY A 13 1.85 48.28 -22.26
CA GLY A 13 2.08 48.17 -20.81
C GLY A 13 1.06 48.93 -19.97
N PHE A 14 -0.14 49.18 -20.51
CA PHE A 14 -1.23 49.88 -19.83
C PHE A 14 -1.64 49.23 -18.49
N ASP A 15 -1.44 47.92 -18.31
CA ASP A 15 -1.69 47.24 -17.04
C ASP A 15 -0.91 47.87 -15.87
N GLY A 16 0.32 48.35 -16.12
CA GLY A 16 1.12 49.02 -15.08
C GLY A 16 0.60 50.41 -14.74
N VAL A 17 -0.16 51.04 -15.65
CA VAL A 17 -0.85 52.30 -15.40
C VAL A 17 -2.10 52.06 -14.55
N GLU A 18 -2.84 50.99 -14.84
CA GLU A 18 -3.97 50.56 -14.00
C GLU A 18 -3.54 50.24 -12.57
N GLU A 19 -2.49 49.43 -12.40
CA GLU A 19 -1.93 49.05 -11.08
C GLU A 19 -1.57 50.30 -10.26
N LEU A 20 -0.91 51.27 -10.89
CA LEU A 20 -0.58 52.56 -10.25
C LEU A 20 -1.83 53.34 -9.82
N LEU A 21 -2.89 53.33 -10.63
CA LEU A 21 -4.14 54.01 -10.30
C LEU A 21 -4.87 53.33 -9.14
N LEU A 22 -4.88 52.00 -9.12
CA LEU A 22 -5.43 51.20 -8.02
C LEU A 22 -4.70 51.53 -6.71
N ASP A 23 -3.37 51.55 -6.74
CA ASP A 23 -2.52 51.90 -5.59
C ASP A 23 -2.73 53.36 -5.13
N SER A 24 -3.21 54.22 -6.02
CA SER A 24 -3.42 55.66 -5.76
C SER A 24 -4.85 56.01 -5.30
N GLY A 25 -5.71 55.01 -5.07
CA GLY A 25 -7.06 55.18 -4.54
C GLY A 25 -8.20 55.03 -5.54
N MET A 26 -7.94 54.57 -6.77
CA MET A 26 -8.99 54.11 -7.69
C MET A 26 -9.45 52.71 -7.26
N ALA A 27 -10.76 52.47 -7.19
CA ALA A 27 -11.27 51.13 -6.92
C ALA A 27 -11.43 50.31 -8.21
N GLU A 28 -11.26 48.99 -8.10
CA GLU A 28 -11.46 48.05 -9.21
C GLU A 28 -12.95 47.92 -9.56
N ALA A 29 -13.26 47.76 -10.84
CA ALA A 29 -14.62 47.56 -11.31
C ALA A 29 -15.24 46.25 -10.77
N ASN A 30 -16.36 46.35 -10.07
CA ASN A 30 -17.20 45.20 -9.71
C ASN A 30 -17.87 44.61 -10.95
N PRO A 31 -18.11 43.28 -10.97
CA PRO A 31 -18.88 42.62 -12.03
C PRO A 31 -20.32 43.11 -12.08
N SER A 32 -20.94 43.04 -13.26
CA SER A 32 -22.32 43.45 -13.49
C SER A 32 -23.32 42.69 -12.60
N ARG A 33 -24.41 43.33 -12.15
CA ARG A 33 -25.29 42.74 -11.11
C ARG A 33 -26.07 41.52 -11.59
N ARG A 34 -26.49 41.50 -12.86
CA ARG A 34 -27.36 40.45 -13.42
C ARG A 34 -26.55 39.33 -14.06
N GLU A 35 -25.61 39.71 -14.93
CA GLU A 35 -24.84 38.76 -15.75
C GLU A 35 -23.50 38.36 -15.11
N GLY A 36 -23.03 39.10 -14.09
CA GLY A 36 -21.74 38.83 -13.45
C GLY A 36 -20.54 39.12 -14.35
N PHE A 37 -20.69 39.94 -15.39
CA PHE A 37 -19.63 40.21 -16.35
C PHE A 37 -18.70 41.32 -15.88
N MET A 38 -17.40 41.11 -16.05
CA MET A 38 -16.38 42.15 -15.92
C MET A 38 -16.37 43.07 -17.14
N PRO A 39 -15.88 44.33 -17.03
CA PRO A 39 -15.85 45.27 -18.15
C PRO A 39 -15.14 44.72 -19.40
N ALA A 40 -14.00 44.05 -19.24
CA ALA A 40 -13.27 43.44 -20.37
C ALA A 40 -14.10 42.33 -21.07
N GLN A 41 -14.90 41.56 -20.32
CA GLN A 41 -15.78 40.53 -20.89
C GLN A 41 -16.95 41.15 -21.65
N ILE A 42 -17.45 42.30 -21.21
CA ILE A 42 -18.46 43.07 -21.93
C ILE A 42 -17.88 43.54 -23.27
N SER A 43 -16.68 44.13 -23.27
CA SER A 43 -16.00 44.53 -24.50
C SER A 43 -15.80 43.34 -25.44
N GLU A 44 -15.31 42.21 -24.94
CA GLU A 44 -15.09 41.01 -25.75
C GLU A 44 -16.39 40.48 -26.37
N THR A 45 -17.48 40.48 -25.60
CA THR A 45 -18.79 40.05 -26.08
C THR A 45 -19.31 41.00 -27.16
N LEU A 46 -19.20 42.31 -26.95
CA LEU A 46 -19.65 43.32 -27.92
C LEU A 46 -18.84 43.26 -29.21
N VAL A 47 -17.51 43.12 -29.11
CA VAL A 47 -16.63 42.97 -30.27
C VAL A 47 -16.99 41.69 -31.05
N LYS A 48 -17.18 40.55 -30.36
CA LYS A 48 -17.56 39.28 -31.00
C LYS A 48 -18.91 39.36 -31.71
N VAL A 49 -19.92 39.95 -31.09
CA VAL A 49 -21.28 40.02 -31.64
C VAL A 49 -21.34 40.90 -32.90
N HIS A 50 -20.55 41.97 -32.95
CA HIS A 50 -20.51 42.88 -34.10
C HIS A 50 -19.45 42.46 -35.15
N GLY A 51 -18.85 41.28 -35.00
CA GLY A 51 -17.88 40.73 -35.95
C GLY A 51 -16.53 41.45 -35.96
N GLY A 52 -16.18 42.17 -34.89
CA GLY A 52 -14.90 42.84 -34.76
C GLY A 52 -13.75 41.84 -34.64
N VAL A 53 -12.61 42.19 -35.25
CA VAL A 53 -11.38 41.41 -35.16
C VAL A 53 -10.77 41.64 -33.77
N PRO A 54 -10.28 40.61 -33.06
CA PRO A 54 -9.53 40.83 -31.83
C PRO A 54 -8.35 41.76 -32.06
N VAL A 55 -8.08 42.68 -31.14
CA VAL A 55 -7.02 43.71 -31.26
C VAL A 55 -5.65 43.10 -31.62
N GLN A 56 -5.34 41.90 -31.12
CA GLN A 56 -4.09 41.18 -31.38
C GLN A 56 -3.96 40.67 -32.82
N GLN A 57 -5.06 40.63 -33.58
CA GLN A 57 -5.13 40.12 -34.95
C GLN A 57 -5.42 41.24 -35.96
N VAL A 58 -5.44 42.49 -35.53
CA VAL A 58 -5.63 43.63 -36.42
C VAL A 58 -4.35 43.84 -37.24
N CYS A 59 -4.52 43.91 -38.56
CA CYS A 59 -3.41 44.10 -39.49
C CYS A 59 -3.55 45.39 -40.32
N VAL A 60 -4.72 46.04 -40.31
CA VAL A 60 -5.01 47.22 -41.15
C VAL A 60 -5.88 48.21 -40.39
N ALA A 61 -5.70 49.51 -40.64
CA ALA A 61 -6.47 50.60 -40.03
C ALA A 61 -7.99 50.42 -40.14
N ASP A 62 -8.48 49.96 -41.30
CA ASP A 62 -9.93 49.80 -41.56
C ASP A 62 -10.58 48.70 -40.71
N GLN A 63 -9.79 47.80 -40.12
CA GLN A 63 -10.29 46.74 -39.23
C GLN A 63 -10.54 47.24 -37.79
N LEU A 64 -10.11 48.47 -37.46
CA LEU A 64 -10.29 49.14 -36.17
C LEU A 64 -11.32 50.28 -36.25
N ALA A 65 -12.53 49.96 -36.71
CA ALA A 65 -13.65 50.89 -36.72
C ALA A 65 -14.40 50.91 -35.37
N GLN A 66 -14.92 52.07 -34.95
CA GLN A 66 -15.79 52.18 -33.78
C GLN A 66 -17.08 51.37 -34.00
N ILE A 67 -17.49 50.60 -32.99
CA ILE A 67 -18.69 49.76 -33.06
C ILE A 67 -19.90 50.56 -32.59
N GLU A 68 -20.91 50.67 -33.44
CA GLU A 68 -22.23 51.18 -33.06
C GLU A 68 -23.02 50.08 -32.34
N VAL A 69 -23.02 50.15 -31.00
CA VAL A 69 -23.70 49.14 -30.16
C VAL A 69 -25.22 49.28 -30.29
N ALA A 70 -25.86 48.23 -30.78
CA ALA A 70 -27.32 48.19 -30.91
C ALA A 70 -28.02 48.35 -29.54
N PRO A 71 -29.23 48.96 -29.49
CA PRO A 71 -29.95 49.24 -28.24
C PRO A 71 -30.14 48.04 -27.31
N VAL A 72 -30.26 46.84 -27.89
CA VAL A 72 -30.46 45.58 -27.16
C VAL A 72 -29.30 45.27 -26.21
N TRP A 73 -28.09 45.73 -26.52
CA TRP A 73 -26.88 45.47 -25.75
C TRP A 73 -26.53 46.58 -24.76
N GLN A 74 -27.23 47.73 -24.80
CA GLN A 74 -27.02 48.84 -23.87
C GLN A 74 -27.28 48.44 -22.41
N GLY A 75 -28.14 47.44 -22.19
CA GLY A 75 -28.42 46.88 -20.87
C GLY A 75 -27.17 46.37 -20.15
N LEU A 76 -26.16 45.87 -20.87
CA LEU A 76 -24.91 45.38 -20.27
C LEU A 76 -24.10 46.50 -19.62
N ALA A 77 -23.98 47.65 -20.29
CA ALA A 77 -23.29 48.80 -19.73
C ALA A 77 -24.05 49.38 -18.54
N LEU A 78 -25.38 49.52 -18.66
CA LEU A 78 -26.19 50.01 -17.55
C LEU A 78 -26.09 49.11 -16.31
N ASP A 79 -26.13 47.78 -16.49
CA ASP A 79 -26.00 46.81 -15.40
C ASP A 79 -24.64 46.91 -14.68
N LEU A 80 -23.56 47.11 -15.45
CA LEU A 80 -22.24 47.40 -14.91
C LEU A 80 -22.22 48.72 -14.10
N MET A 81 -22.85 49.78 -14.62
CA MET A 81 -22.92 51.06 -13.90
C MET A 81 -23.70 50.94 -12.58
N LEU A 82 -24.77 50.16 -12.56
CA LEU A 82 -25.55 49.92 -11.34
C LEU A 82 -24.74 49.11 -10.31
N ALA A 83 -23.92 48.15 -10.74
CA ALA A 83 -23.04 47.39 -9.86
C ALA A 83 -21.99 48.25 -9.15
N ASN A 84 -21.54 49.32 -9.80
CA ASN A 84 -20.45 50.17 -9.33
C ASN A 84 -20.94 51.53 -8.78
N MET A 85 -22.24 51.67 -8.54
CA MET A 85 -22.84 52.97 -8.21
C MET A 85 -22.36 53.57 -6.88
N GLU A 86 -22.03 52.70 -5.93
CA GLU A 86 -21.61 53.08 -4.58
C GLU A 86 -20.12 53.45 -4.51
N GLN A 87 -19.37 53.19 -5.57
CA GLN A 87 -17.94 53.49 -5.61
C GLN A 87 -17.70 54.97 -5.98
N PRO A 88 -16.89 55.72 -5.19
CA PRO A 88 -16.67 57.15 -5.41
C PRO A 88 -15.83 57.43 -6.67
N LEU A 89 -14.82 56.60 -6.92
CA LEU A 89 -13.98 56.59 -8.11
C LEU A 89 -13.61 55.14 -8.41
N TRP A 90 -13.93 54.68 -9.62
CA TRP A 90 -13.61 53.32 -10.05
C TRP A 90 -13.17 53.28 -11.51
N GLY A 91 -12.50 52.22 -11.91
CA GLY A 91 -12.04 52.10 -13.27
C GLY A 91 -11.65 50.68 -13.64
N TRP A 92 -11.27 50.53 -14.89
CA TRP A 92 -10.72 49.31 -15.42
C TRP A 92 -9.80 49.62 -16.60
N ALA A 93 -8.93 48.68 -16.91
CA ALA A 93 -8.17 48.70 -18.14
C ALA A 93 -8.64 47.64 -19.13
N ASP A 94 -8.67 48.03 -20.41
CA ASP A 94 -9.05 47.13 -21.48
C ASP A 94 -8.51 47.58 -22.83
N ALA A 95 -7.73 46.71 -23.48
CA ALA A 95 -7.22 46.95 -24.82
C ALA A 95 -8.34 46.96 -25.88
N GLN A 96 -9.37 46.13 -25.72
CA GLN A 96 -10.49 46.01 -26.67
C GLN A 96 -11.47 47.19 -26.59
N ALA A 97 -11.42 47.97 -25.50
CA ALA A 97 -12.21 49.18 -25.36
C ALA A 97 -11.93 50.22 -26.47
N VAL A 98 -10.83 50.08 -27.22
CA VAL A 98 -10.56 50.89 -28.43
C VAL A 98 -11.74 50.88 -29.41
N TYR A 99 -12.44 49.75 -29.56
CA TYR A 99 -13.61 49.61 -30.44
C TYR A 99 -14.85 50.33 -29.92
N LEU A 100 -14.88 50.65 -28.63
CA LEU A 100 -16.05 51.07 -27.88
C LEU A 100 -15.85 52.46 -27.23
N LEU A 101 -14.82 53.22 -27.62
CA LEU A 101 -14.53 54.53 -27.05
C LEU A 101 -15.71 55.49 -27.21
N ASP A 102 -16.29 55.56 -28.41
CA ASP A 102 -17.44 56.41 -28.70
C ASP A 102 -18.70 55.92 -27.96
N TYR A 103 -18.85 54.59 -27.81
CA TYR A 103 -19.93 54.00 -27.03
C TYR A 103 -19.82 54.38 -25.55
N TRP A 104 -18.70 54.09 -24.87
CA TRP A 104 -18.50 54.41 -23.46
C TRP A 104 -18.59 55.91 -23.16
N LYS A 105 -18.16 56.74 -24.11
CA LYS A 105 -18.28 58.21 -24.02
C LYS A 105 -19.74 58.66 -24.00
N SER A 106 -20.62 57.99 -24.76
CA SER A 106 -22.06 58.29 -24.82
C SER A 106 -22.83 57.85 -23.56
N GLN A 107 -22.34 56.83 -22.85
CA GLN A 107 -23.04 56.25 -21.69
C GLN A 107 -22.97 57.14 -20.44
N ASP A 108 -21.86 57.84 -20.21
CA ASP A 108 -21.72 58.76 -19.07
C ASP A 108 -20.80 59.95 -19.42
N PRO A 109 -21.25 61.21 -19.24
CA PRO A 109 -20.42 62.40 -19.40
C PRO A 109 -19.21 62.50 -18.46
N GLN A 110 -19.25 61.89 -17.28
CA GLN A 110 -18.19 61.95 -16.26
C GLN A 110 -17.07 60.90 -16.46
N THR A 111 -17.16 60.06 -17.49
CA THR A 111 -16.08 59.11 -17.82
C THR A 111 -14.88 59.84 -18.40
N VAL A 112 -13.70 59.58 -17.82
CA VAL A 112 -12.38 60.03 -18.29
C VAL A 112 -11.63 58.85 -18.90
N PHE A 113 -10.99 59.08 -20.05
CA PHE A 113 -10.24 58.07 -20.78
C PHE A 113 -8.74 58.30 -20.62
N VAL A 114 -8.00 57.32 -20.15
CA VAL A 114 -6.53 57.33 -20.10
C VAL A 114 -6.04 56.49 -21.26
N LEU A 115 -5.52 57.15 -22.28
CA LEU A 115 -5.03 56.51 -23.49
C LEU A 115 -3.52 56.31 -23.34
N VAL A 116 -3.11 55.06 -23.20
CA VAL A 116 -1.72 54.69 -22.96
C VAL A 116 -1.08 54.25 -24.26
N PHE A 117 0.01 54.92 -24.62
CA PHE A 117 0.87 54.52 -25.72
C PHE A 117 2.29 54.29 -25.22
N ASP A 118 3.07 53.59 -26.03
CA ASP A 118 4.47 53.31 -25.74
C ASP A 118 5.31 53.37 -27.01
N GLU A 119 6.63 53.23 -26.89
CA GLU A 119 7.54 53.25 -28.01
C GLU A 119 7.19 52.18 -29.06
N PRO A 120 7.30 52.46 -30.36
CA PRO A 120 7.01 51.49 -31.42
C PRO A 120 7.92 50.25 -31.36
N GLN A 121 9.11 50.38 -30.77
CA GLN A 121 10.04 49.25 -30.56
C GLN A 121 9.46 48.17 -29.64
N SER A 122 8.51 48.53 -28.78
CA SER A 122 7.80 47.61 -27.89
C SER A 122 7.06 46.51 -28.67
N VAL A 123 6.66 46.76 -29.92
CA VAL A 123 6.01 45.74 -30.77
C VAL A 123 6.90 44.53 -30.99
N PHE A 124 8.22 44.77 -31.06
CA PHE A 124 9.21 43.73 -31.22
C PHE A 124 9.61 43.15 -29.86
N THR A 125 9.97 43.97 -28.87
CA THR A 125 10.53 43.46 -27.61
C THR A 125 9.48 42.79 -26.72
N ARG A 126 8.25 43.33 -26.69
CA ARG A 126 7.18 42.80 -25.85
C ARG A 126 6.52 41.60 -26.50
N GLN A 127 6.52 40.50 -25.75
CA GLN A 127 6.04 39.19 -26.22
C GLN A 127 6.83 38.65 -27.42
N ALA A 128 8.09 39.07 -27.61
CA ALA A 128 8.91 38.53 -28.69
C ALA A 128 9.08 37.01 -28.58
N MET A 129 9.26 36.52 -27.35
CA MET A 129 9.54 35.11 -27.08
C MET A 129 8.35 34.19 -27.38
N GLU A 130 7.12 34.68 -27.15
CA GLU A 130 5.88 33.96 -27.50
C GLU A 130 5.70 33.86 -29.03
N ASN A 131 6.35 34.77 -29.76
CA ASN A 131 6.22 34.94 -31.19
C ASN A 131 7.54 34.74 -31.96
N ALA A 132 8.45 33.94 -31.41
CA ALA A 132 9.78 33.72 -31.96
C ALA A 132 9.75 33.17 -33.40
N ASP A 133 8.73 32.37 -33.71
CA ASP A 133 8.52 31.72 -35.01
C ASP A 133 7.70 32.56 -36.00
N ALA A 134 7.38 33.81 -35.67
CA ALA A 134 6.57 34.65 -36.54
C ALA A 134 7.20 34.76 -37.94
N SER A 135 6.37 34.88 -38.97
CA SER A 135 6.82 35.17 -40.33
C SER A 135 7.03 36.68 -40.55
N PRO A 136 7.80 37.10 -41.58
CA PRO A 136 7.96 38.52 -41.90
C PRO A 136 6.63 39.24 -42.13
N GLN A 137 5.65 38.57 -42.75
CA GLN A 137 4.31 39.10 -42.97
C GLN A 137 3.52 39.28 -41.67
N GLU A 138 3.67 38.35 -40.71
CA GLU A 138 3.03 38.47 -39.39
C GLU A 138 3.65 39.60 -38.56
N GLN A 139 4.95 39.84 -38.72
CA GLN A 139 5.60 40.98 -38.05
C GLN A 139 5.12 42.31 -38.65
N GLU A 140 5.08 42.42 -39.97
CA GLU A 140 4.50 43.59 -40.65
C GLU A 140 3.05 43.82 -40.23
N ALA A 141 2.24 42.75 -40.16
CA ALA A 141 0.87 42.80 -39.69
C ALA A 141 0.76 43.37 -38.25
N ARG A 142 1.67 43.02 -37.35
CA ARG A 142 1.68 43.57 -35.97
C ARG A 142 2.07 45.04 -35.92
N VAL A 143 3.05 45.46 -36.72
CA VAL A 143 3.42 46.88 -36.82
C VAL A 143 2.23 47.68 -37.36
N ASN A 144 1.55 47.15 -38.38
CA ASN A 144 0.34 47.78 -38.93
C ASN A 144 -0.83 47.78 -37.93
N GLY A 145 -0.98 46.72 -37.12
CA GLY A 145 -1.92 46.68 -36.01
C GLY A 145 -1.63 47.75 -34.96
N TRP A 146 -0.36 47.92 -34.58
CA TRP A 146 0.08 48.98 -33.67
C TRP A 146 -0.19 50.38 -34.26
N LEU A 147 0.08 50.58 -35.55
CA LEU A 147 -0.23 51.83 -36.26
C LEU A 147 -1.72 52.13 -36.22
N ALA A 148 -2.55 51.17 -36.61
CA ALA A 148 -4.01 51.27 -36.62
C ALA A 148 -4.56 51.60 -35.23
N TYR A 149 -4.06 50.90 -34.20
CA TYR A 149 -4.48 51.08 -32.82
C TYR A 149 -4.16 52.48 -32.30
N ASN A 150 -2.90 52.90 -32.39
CA ASN A 150 -2.49 54.18 -31.85
C ASN A 150 -3.03 55.36 -32.68
N SER A 151 -3.27 55.17 -33.98
CA SER A 151 -3.99 56.16 -34.80
C SER A 151 -5.42 56.37 -34.28
N ALA A 152 -6.13 55.28 -33.92
CA ALA A 152 -7.45 55.37 -33.33
C ALA A 152 -7.45 56.09 -31.97
N LEU A 153 -6.45 55.81 -31.11
CA LEU A 153 -6.27 56.54 -29.85
C LEU A 153 -6.04 58.04 -30.09
N LEU A 154 -5.11 58.39 -30.98
CA LEU A 154 -4.80 59.78 -31.30
C LEU A 154 -6.02 60.52 -31.84
N HIS A 155 -6.75 59.90 -32.79
CA HIS A 155 -7.96 60.48 -33.37
C HIS A 155 -9.07 60.68 -32.33
N PHE A 156 -9.21 59.78 -31.35
CA PHE A 156 -10.16 59.96 -30.26
C PHE A 156 -9.71 61.09 -29.32
N HIS A 157 -8.43 61.16 -28.98
CA HIS A 157 -7.88 62.22 -28.12
C HIS A 157 -8.10 63.61 -28.71
N LEU A 158 -7.74 63.81 -29.97
CA LEU A 158 -7.88 65.10 -30.66
C LEU A 158 -9.34 65.56 -30.77
N ARG A 159 -10.29 64.61 -30.90
CA ARG A 159 -11.73 64.94 -30.88
C ARG A 159 -12.23 65.28 -29.47
N HIS A 160 -11.64 64.72 -28.43
CA HIS A 160 -12.13 64.81 -27.04
C HIS A 160 -11.05 65.13 -25.99
N PRO A 161 -10.32 66.26 -26.12
CA PRO A 161 -9.18 66.57 -25.25
C PRO A 161 -9.58 66.82 -23.79
N GLN A 162 -10.80 67.28 -23.53
CA GLN A 162 -11.28 67.55 -22.16
C GLN A 162 -11.57 66.27 -21.35
N ARG A 163 -11.79 65.15 -22.03
CA ARG A 163 -12.21 63.88 -21.41
C ARG A 163 -11.21 62.75 -21.63
N SER A 164 -10.07 63.04 -22.26
CA SER A 164 -9.06 62.04 -22.55
C SER A 164 -7.67 62.58 -22.24
N LEU A 165 -6.82 61.73 -21.68
CA LEU A 165 -5.43 62.00 -21.39
C LEU A 165 -4.58 61.01 -22.16
N LEU A 166 -3.72 61.53 -23.04
CA LEU A 166 -2.79 60.71 -23.81
C LEU A 166 -1.45 60.68 -23.07
N VAL A 167 -1.03 59.51 -22.61
CA VAL A 167 0.12 59.34 -21.72
C VAL A 167 1.09 58.25 -22.19
N HIS A 168 2.38 58.51 -22.01
CA HIS A 168 3.42 57.54 -22.31
C HIS A 168 3.66 56.59 -21.13
N ALA A 169 3.63 55.27 -21.38
CA ALA A 169 3.75 54.25 -20.34
C ALA A 169 5.00 54.38 -19.46
N ALA A 170 6.17 54.63 -20.07
CA ALA A 170 7.42 54.81 -19.32
C ALA A 170 7.41 56.10 -18.46
N GLN A 171 6.79 57.17 -18.94
CA GLN A 171 6.74 58.45 -18.24
C GLN A 171 5.81 58.40 -17.03
N VAL A 172 4.70 57.64 -17.12
CA VAL A 172 3.81 57.39 -15.99
C VAL A 172 4.57 56.73 -14.83
N LYS A 173 5.45 55.77 -15.12
CA LYS A 173 6.31 55.14 -14.11
C LYS A 173 7.38 56.07 -13.57
N ALA A 174 8.06 56.82 -14.44
CA ALA A 174 9.15 57.72 -14.05
C ALA A 174 8.67 58.98 -13.30
N SER A 175 7.42 59.40 -13.49
CA SER A 175 6.87 60.65 -12.93
C SER A 175 5.42 60.48 -12.49
N ALA A 176 5.18 59.46 -11.67
CA ALA A 176 3.87 59.10 -11.12
C ALA A 176 3.13 60.29 -10.48
N GLN A 177 3.83 61.10 -9.68
CA GLN A 177 3.22 62.25 -8.98
C GLN A 177 2.67 63.31 -9.93
N SER A 178 3.42 63.67 -10.98
CA SER A 178 2.97 64.63 -12.00
C SER A 178 1.76 64.09 -12.79
N TYR A 179 1.79 62.80 -13.09
CA TYR A 179 0.69 62.10 -13.74
C TYR A 179 -0.60 62.11 -12.92
N LEU A 180 -0.52 61.75 -11.65
CA LEU A 180 -1.68 61.75 -10.75
C LEU A 180 -2.23 63.17 -10.54
N GLN A 181 -1.37 64.19 -10.50
CA GLN A 181 -1.81 65.58 -10.42
C GLN A 181 -2.60 65.99 -11.67
N GLN A 182 -2.11 65.69 -12.87
CA GLN A 182 -2.83 66.01 -14.11
C GLN A 182 -4.16 65.25 -14.22
N LEU A 183 -4.20 63.97 -13.80
CA LEU A 183 -5.42 63.19 -13.76
C LEU A 183 -6.43 63.71 -12.76
N SER A 184 -5.98 64.10 -11.57
CA SER A 184 -6.85 64.63 -10.51
C SER A 184 -7.62 65.86 -10.98
N LEU A 185 -7.02 66.68 -11.85
CA LEU A 185 -7.68 67.84 -12.49
C LEU A 185 -8.78 67.44 -13.48
N HIS A 186 -8.69 66.27 -14.11
CA HIS A 186 -9.66 65.81 -15.11
C HIS A 186 -10.79 64.99 -14.48
N VAL A 187 -10.50 64.29 -13.38
CA VAL A 187 -11.44 63.40 -12.69
C VAL A 187 -12.12 64.09 -11.50
N ASP A 188 -11.67 65.30 -11.12
CA ASP A 188 -12.07 66.04 -9.91
C ASP A 188 -11.93 65.21 -8.62
N ALA A 189 -11.03 64.23 -8.57
CA ALA A 189 -10.83 63.32 -7.43
C ALA A 189 -9.39 63.39 -6.94
N GLN A 190 -9.20 63.31 -5.62
CA GLN A 190 -7.87 63.26 -5.01
C GLN A 190 -7.30 61.84 -5.17
N LEU A 191 -6.27 61.70 -6.01
CA LEU A 191 -5.44 60.52 -6.13
C LEU A 191 -4.09 60.82 -5.48
N SER A 192 -3.63 59.97 -4.57
CA SER A 192 -2.36 60.15 -3.85
C SER A 192 -1.64 58.82 -3.71
N LEU A 193 -0.34 58.82 -3.96
CA LEU A 193 0.50 57.64 -3.69
C LEU A 193 0.48 57.33 -2.19
N PRO A 194 0.56 56.04 -1.79
CA PRO A 194 0.81 55.68 -0.40
C PRO A 194 2.11 56.35 0.05
N ILE A 195 2.04 57.17 1.11
CA ILE A 195 3.24 57.69 1.76
C ILE A 195 3.89 56.48 2.44
N GLU A 196 4.97 55.94 1.86
CA GLU A 196 5.88 55.10 2.61
C GLU A 196 6.43 55.96 3.77
N GLU A 197 6.10 55.59 5.00
CA GLU A 197 6.76 56.12 6.19
C GLU A 197 8.25 55.80 6.08
N ALA A 198 9.04 56.78 5.63
CA ALA A 198 10.48 56.71 5.56
C ALA A 198 11.05 56.45 6.97
N GLN A 199 11.46 55.22 7.23
CA GLN A 199 12.36 54.93 8.36
C GLN A 199 13.75 55.50 8.03
N PRO A 200 14.44 56.18 8.95
CA PRO A 200 15.69 56.85 8.66
C PRO A 200 16.80 55.82 8.40
N LEU A 201 17.43 55.93 7.23
CA LEU A 201 18.67 55.24 6.88
C LEU A 201 19.77 55.63 7.88
N ALA A 202 20.22 54.67 8.66
CA ALA A 202 21.49 54.74 9.36
C ALA A 202 22.63 54.54 8.37
N ASP A 203 23.66 55.35 8.54
CA ASP A 203 24.93 55.36 7.83
C ASP A 203 25.50 53.97 7.56
N HIS A 204 25.95 53.72 6.33
CA HIS A 204 27.18 52.95 6.13
C HIS A 204 27.90 53.37 4.85
N ASP A 205 29.04 54.00 5.08
CA ASP A 205 30.08 54.34 4.14
C ASP A 205 30.60 53.14 3.33
N SER A 206 30.86 53.44 2.05
CA SER A 206 32.09 53.17 1.32
C SER A 206 32.55 51.73 1.02
N GLN A 207 32.70 51.49 -0.29
CA GLN A 207 33.77 50.75 -0.97
C GLN A 207 33.78 49.21 -0.85
N ASP A 208 33.36 48.54 -1.92
CA ASP A 208 34.10 47.39 -2.45
C ASP A 208 33.85 47.21 -3.96
N LEU A 209 34.86 47.58 -4.74
CA LEU A 209 35.05 47.17 -6.13
C LEU A 209 35.66 45.77 -6.10
N GLY A 210 34.89 44.74 -6.45
CA GLY A 210 35.47 43.41 -6.68
C GLY A 210 34.50 42.26 -6.43
N ASN A 211 33.65 41.97 -7.42
CA ASN A 211 33.37 40.63 -7.95
C ASN A 211 32.06 40.67 -8.74
N ASP A 212 32.18 40.91 -10.05
CA ASP A 212 31.17 40.54 -11.04
C ASP A 212 31.12 39.01 -11.15
N LEU A 213 30.48 38.39 -10.15
CA LEU A 213 29.82 37.12 -10.30
C LEU A 213 28.36 37.45 -10.56
N ILE A 214 27.93 37.17 -11.79
CA ILE A 214 26.55 37.24 -12.28
C ILE A 214 25.63 36.57 -11.24
N GLN A 215 25.08 37.37 -10.33
CA GLN A 215 24.00 36.96 -9.45
C GLN A 215 22.72 37.05 -10.26
N VAL A 216 22.26 35.89 -10.72
CA VAL A 216 20.87 35.67 -11.11
C VAL A 216 20.03 35.90 -9.86
N SER A 217 19.63 37.14 -9.65
CA SER A 217 18.80 37.59 -8.55
C SER A 217 17.39 37.10 -8.81
N ALA A 218 17.05 35.96 -8.20
CA ALA A 218 15.67 35.54 -8.03
C ALA A 218 15.00 36.46 -7.00
N GLY A 219 14.43 37.58 -7.47
CA GLY A 219 13.53 38.42 -6.69
C GLY A 219 12.17 37.75 -6.47
N PRO A 220 11.43 38.10 -5.41
CA PRO A 220 10.20 37.43 -5.02
C PRO A 220 9.05 37.72 -5.99
N LEU A 221 8.08 36.81 -5.98
CA LEU A 221 6.87 36.75 -6.81
C LEU A 221 6.22 38.12 -7.10
N GLY A 222 6.25 38.51 -8.38
CA GLY A 222 5.47 39.62 -8.92
C GLY A 222 5.74 39.80 -10.41
N LYS A 223 5.04 39.04 -11.26
CA LYS A 223 4.96 39.16 -12.74
C LYS A 223 6.32 39.34 -13.44
N GLN A 224 6.94 38.23 -13.90
CA GLN A 224 7.98 38.23 -14.94
C GLN A 224 7.42 38.76 -16.28
N LYS A 225 7.02 40.03 -16.35
CA LYS A 225 6.67 40.69 -17.61
C LYS A 225 7.97 41.09 -18.31
N GLN A 226 8.26 40.34 -19.37
CA GLN A 226 9.08 40.71 -20.53
C GLN A 226 10.59 40.91 -20.27
N ALA A 227 11.31 39.79 -20.07
CA ALA A 227 12.78 39.74 -19.94
C ALA A 227 13.59 40.28 -21.16
N LEU A 228 12.92 40.73 -22.22
CA LEU A 228 13.51 41.31 -23.43
C LEU A 228 13.48 42.83 -23.46
N ASP A 229 12.51 43.45 -22.79
CA ASP A 229 12.31 44.90 -22.82
C ASP A 229 13.49 45.67 -22.25
N CYS A 230 14.26 45.05 -21.35
CA CYS A 230 15.45 45.64 -20.72
C CYS A 230 16.76 45.21 -21.37
N ASN A 231 16.75 44.39 -22.43
CA ASN A 231 17.97 43.92 -23.07
C ASN A 231 18.47 44.95 -24.11
N PRO A 232 19.66 45.55 -23.93
CA PRO A 232 20.15 46.61 -24.82
C PRO A 232 20.37 46.13 -26.26
N LEU A 233 20.74 44.86 -26.45
CA LEU A 233 20.86 44.29 -27.80
C LEU A 233 19.48 44.11 -28.45
N ALA A 234 18.47 43.73 -27.67
CA ALA A 234 17.11 43.59 -28.17
C ALA A 234 16.52 44.94 -28.60
N GLN A 235 16.71 45.98 -27.77
CA GLN A 235 16.31 47.34 -28.08
C GLN A 235 17.01 47.85 -29.35
N TRP A 236 18.32 47.61 -29.47
CA TRP A 236 19.08 48.00 -30.66
C TRP A 236 18.60 47.27 -31.94
N LEU A 237 18.38 45.96 -31.88
CA LEU A 237 17.87 45.19 -33.03
C LEU A 237 16.44 45.62 -33.40
N ALA A 238 15.58 45.89 -32.41
CA ALA A 238 14.24 46.40 -32.64
C ALA A 238 14.25 47.80 -33.29
N GLN A 239 15.18 48.67 -32.87
CA GLN A 239 15.38 49.97 -33.50
C GLN A 239 15.82 49.84 -34.96
N GLN A 240 16.68 48.88 -35.28
CA GLN A 240 17.12 48.61 -36.65
C GLN A 240 15.99 48.07 -37.55
N LEU A 241 15.07 47.27 -36.99
CA LEU A 241 13.87 46.82 -37.71
C LEU A 241 12.87 47.95 -37.94
N LEU A 242 12.76 48.88 -36.99
CA LEU A 242 11.84 50.01 -37.10
C LEU A 242 12.21 50.98 -38.23
N GLU A 243 13.46 51.00 -38.68
CA GLU A 243 13.89 51.77 -39.86
C GLU A 243 13.13 51.38 -41.14
N GLU A 244 12.58 50.17 -41.21
CA GLU A 244 11.78 49.69 -42.34
C GLU A 244 10.34 50.25 -42.32
N TYR A 245 9.92 50.86 -41.20
CA TYR A 245 8.56 51.36 -40.96
C TYR A 245 8.57 52.85 -40.56
N PRO A 246 8.87 53.78 -41.49
CA PRO A 246 8.94 55.21 -41.18
C PRO A 246 7.61 55.76 -40.65
N GLN A 247 6.48 55.23 -41.13
CA GLN A 247 5.13 55.61 -40.69
C GLN A 247 4.92 55.41 -39.18
N ALA A 248 5.51 54.36 -38.59
CA ALA A 248 5.40 54.10 -37.15
C ALA A 248 6.16 55.14 -36.32
N THR A 249 7.30 55.60 -36.84
CA THR A 249 8.09 56.67 -36.21
C THR A 249 7.36 58.01 -36.31
N GLU A 250 6.79 58.33 -37.48
CA GLU A 250 6.00 59.56 -37.68
C GLU A 250 4.77 59.61 -36.75
N LEU A 251 4.02 58.51 -36.65
CA LEU A 251 2.88 58.42 -35.74
C LEU A 251 3.31 58.56 -34.28
N TYR A 252 4.43 57.96 -33.89
CA TYR A 252 4.97 58.11 -32.54
C TYR A 252 5.35 59.56 -32.22
N GLU A 253 5.98 60.27 -33.15
CA GLU A 253 6.28 61.70 -33.00
C GLU A 253 4.99 62.53 -32.85
N GLN A 254 3.93 62.21 -33.60
CA GLN A 254 2.62 62.85 -33.47
C GLN A 254 1.96 62.57 -32.10
N LEU A 255 2.02 61.32 -31.62
CA LEU A 255 1.53 60.94 -30.30
C LEU A 255 2.28 61.70 -29.20
N GLN A 256 3.61 61.78 -29.30
CA GLN A 256 4.45 62.54 -28.36
C GLN A 256 4.11 64.04 -28.39
N ALA A 257 3.89 64.62 -29.56
CA ALA A 257 3.50 66.03 -29.68
C ALA A 257 2.11 66.32 -29.09
N ALA A 258 1.18 65.37 -29.19
CA ALA A 258 -0.18 65.47 -28.64
C ALA A 258 -0.29 64.99 -27.18
N ALA A 259 0.74 64.33 -26.64
CA ALA A 259 0.70 63.74 -25.31
C ALA A 259 0.60 64.80 -24.22
N SER A 260 -0.22 64.52 -23.20
CA SER A 260 -0.29 65.33 -21.98
C SER A 260 0.98 65.16 -21.13
N LEU A 261 1.64 64.01 -21.25
CA LEU A 261 2.93 63.69 -20.65
C LEU A 261 3.86 63.03 -21.68
N PRO A 262 4.56 63.85 -22.49
CA PRO A 262 5.55 63.32 -23.40
C PRO A 262 6.79 62.82 -22.66
N GLN A 263 7.41 61.78 -23.19
CA GLN A 263 8.73 61.34 -22.74
C GLN A 263 9.78 62.28 -23.35
N ARG A 264 10.59 62.95 -22.52
CA ARG A 264 11.74 63.72 -23.01
C ARG A 264 12.83 62.75 -23.48
N SER A 265 12.73 62.26 -24.71
CA SER A 265 13.83 61.50 -25.31
C SER A 265 14.92 62.46 -25.79
N GLN A 266 16.17 62.19 -25.38
CA GLN A 266 17.37 62.79 -25.95
C GLN A 266 17.35 62.58 -27.46
N ALA A 267 17.66 63.65 -28.21
CA ALA A 267 17.70 63.65 -29.66
C ALA A 267 18.43 62.42 -30.22
N GLN A 268 17.73 61.61 -31.00
CA GLN A 268 18.36 60.59 -31.83
C GLN A 268 19.25 61.31 -32.85
N THR A 269 20.54 61.30 -32.56
CA THR A 269 21.57 61.87 -33.42
C THR A 269 21.81 60.87 -34.55
N GLY A 270 21.53 61.26 -35.80
CA GLY A 270 22.02 60.60 -37.00
C GLY A 270 21.06 59.61 -37.67
N ARG A 271 20.01 60.11 -38.36
CA ARG A 271 19.32 59.35 -39.41
C ARG A 271 20.29 59.11 -40.58
N GLN A 272 20.93 57.94 -40.66
CA GLN A 272 21.56 57.46 -41.89
C GLN A 272 20.57 56.58 -42.65
N LEU A 273 19.74 57.24 -43.46
CA LEU A 273 19.03 56.61 -44.58
C LEU A 273 20.07 55.98 -45.51
N LEU A 274 20.06 54.66 -45.65
CA LEU A 274 20.44 53.90 -46.85
C LEU A 274 20.39 52.38 -46.50
N ALA A 275 19.19 51.83 -46.30
CA ALA A 275 19.03 50.38 -46.22
C ALA A 275 18.53 49.84 -47.56
N SER A 276 19.37 49.06 -48.25
CA SER A 276 18.92 48.28 -49.42
C SER A 276 18.02 47.13 -48.95
N SER A 277 17.04 46.70 -49.76
CA SER A 277 16.09 45.63 -49.40
C SER A 277 16.75 44.30 -48.98
N VAL A 278 18.00 44.06 -49.39
CA VAL A 278 18.80 42.89 -48.97
C VAL A 278 19.23 42.97 -47.50
N GLN A 279 19.44 44.17 -46.97
CA GLN A 279 19.81 44.39 -45.57
C GLN A 279 18.62 44.18 -44.63
N ALA A 280 17.40 44.47 -45.10
CA ALA A 280 16.16 44.27 -44.33
C ALA A 280 15.95 42.80 -43.92
N ASN A 281 16.03 41.88 -44.89
CA ASN A 281 15.89 40.46 -44.61
C ASN A 281 16.98 39.92 -43.66
N ARG A 282 18.19 40.49 -43.69
CA ARG A 282 19.27 40.13 -42.75
C ARG A 282 18.99 40.63 -41.33
N ARG A 283 18.42 41.83 -41.17
CA ARG A 283 18.00 42.39 -39.88
C ARG A 283 16.93 41.52 -39.24
N TYR A 284 15.94 41.10 -40.04
CA TYR A 284 14.92 40.15 -39.61
C TYR A 284 15.49 38.81 -39.14
N GLN A 285 16.41 38.22 -39.93
CA GLN A 285 17.05 36.96 -39.58
C GLN A 285 17.89 37.08 -38.30
N ALA A 286 18.58 38.20 -38.11
CA ALA A 286 19.31 38.49 -36.87
C ALA A 286 18.36 38.59 -35.67
N TRP A 287 17.23 39.28 -35.81
CA TRP A 287 16.22 39.39 -34.76
C TRP A 287 15.60 38.04 -34.40
N SER A 288 15.10 37.30 -35.40
CA SER A 288 14.46 35.99 -35.18
C SER A 288 15.42 34.99 -34.55
N SER A 289 16.68 34.92 -35.00
CA SER A 289 17.68 34.05 -34.39
C SER A 289 18.02 34.44 -32.95
N PHE A 290 18.11 35.74 -32.65
CA PHE A 290 18.33 36.24 -31.30
C PHE A 290 17.17 35.88 -30.35
N VAL A 291 15.92 36.12 -30.77
CA VAL A 291 14.73 35.77 -29.98
C VAL A 291 14.63 34.26 -29.76
N ALA A 292 14.86 33.45 -30.80
CA ALA A 292 14.87 31.99 -30.70
C ALA A 292 15.95 31.49 -29.72
N GLN A 293 17.15 32.07 -29.76
CA GLN A 293 18.23 31.74 -28.83
C GLN A 293 17.84 32.06 -27.38
N GLN A 294 17.22 33.21 -27.14
CA GLN A 294 16.79 33.59 -25.78
C GLN A 294 15.63 32.71 -25.28
N ALA A 295 14.69 32.34 -26.14
CA ALA A 295 13.62 31.39 -25.82
C ALA A 295 14.20 30.02 -25.42
N ALA A 296 15.18 29.51 -26.18
CA ALA A 296 15.88 28.28 -25.83
C ALA A 296 16.62 28.40 -24.49
N MET A 297 17.26 29.54 -24.22
CA MET A 297 17.98 29.79 -22.97
C MET A 297 17.04 29.82 -21.76
N GLN A 298 15.87 30.45 -21.88
CA GLN A 298 14.87 30.45 -20.81
C GLN A 298 14.26 29.06 -20.57
N ALA A 299 13.94 28.33 -21.64
CA ALA A 299 13.46 26.95 -21.52
C ALA A 299 14.50 26.06 -20.82
N HIS A 300 15.79 26.26 -21.13
CA HIS A 300 16.88 25.57 -20.45
C HIS A 300 16.98 25.97 -18.97
N ALA A 301 16.89 27.27 -18.64
CA ALA A 301 16.91 27.74 -17.26
C ALA A 301 15.74 27.18 -16.43
N GLN A 302 14.53 27.15 -16.99
CA GLN A 302 13.36 26.53 -16.35
C GLN A 302 13.55 25.03 -16.13
N ARG A 303 14.16 24.34 -17.10
CA ARG A 303 14.49 22.91 -16.96
C ARG A 303 15.49 22.67 -15.84
N LEU A 304 16.51 23.51 -15.69
CA LEU A 304 17.46 23.43 -14.58
C LEU A 304 16.76 23.64 -13.22
N LEU A 305 15.85 24.61 -13.12
CA LEU A 305 15.06 24.83 -11.91
C LEU A 305 14.17 23.63 -11.57
N HIS A 306 13.53 23.03 -12.58
CA HIS A 306 12.73 21.83 -12.38
C HIS A 306 13.59 20.66 -11.90
N LEU A 307 14.76 20.46 -12.52
CA LEU A 307 15.71 19.42 -12.13
C LEU A 307 16.21 19.64 -10.69
N GLY A 308 16.44 20.89 -10.28
CA GLY A 308 16.78 21.23 -8.90
C GLY A 308 15.70 20.80 -7.91
N LYS A 309 14.43 21.10 -8.22
CA LYS A 309 13.29 20.66 -7.38
C LYS A 309 13.17 19.14 -7.30
N GLU A 310 13.36 18.43 -8.43
CA GLU A 310 13.36 16.96 -8.44
C GLU A 310 14.49 16.37 -7.58
N LEU A 311 15.68 16.99 -7.59
CA LEU A 311 16.80 16.58 -6.74
C LEU A 311 16.49 16.79 -5.26
N ASP A 312 15.87 17.92 -4.90
CA ASP A 312 15.46 18.21 -3.52
C ASP A 312 14.40 17.20 -3.03
N GLU A 313 13.42 16.86 -3.86
CA GLU A 313 12.41 15.85 -3.56
C GLU A 313 13.03 14.45 -3.37
N GLN A 314 14.00 14.08 -4.22
CA GLN A 314 14.73 12.82 -4.08
C GLN A 314 15.56 12.78 -2.79
N ALA A 315 16.23 13.88 -2.43
CA ALA A 315 16.99 13.98 -1.20
C ALA A 315 16.09 13.81 0.04
N GLN A 316 14.91 14.44 0.05
CA GLN A 316 13.92 14.26 1.11
C GLN A 316 13.42 12.81 1.18
N GLN A 317 13.17 12.17 0.04
CA GLN A 317 12.76 10.77 0.01
C GLN A 317 13.84 9.82 0.56
N LEU A 318 15.12 10.09 0.26
CA LEU A 318 16.24 9.33 0.82
C LEU A 318 16.32 9.49 2.34
N GLN A 319 16.21 10.71 2.86
CA GLN A 319 16.18 10.96 4.31
C GLN A 319 15.04 10.22 5.02
N GLN A 320 13.84 10.21 4.42
CA GLN A 320 12.70 9.46 4.97
C GLN A 320 12.96 7.94 5.00
N ARG A 321 13.59 7.40 3.96
CA ARG A 321 13.96 5.99 3.92
C ARG A 321 15.03 5.63 4.94
N GLU A 322 16.03 6.48 5.14
CA GLU A 322 17.05 6.28 6.18
C GLU A 322 16.40 6.23 7.57
N LEU A 323 15.49 7.16 7.87
CA LEU A 323 14.75 7.16 9.14
C LEU A 323 13.89 5.90 9.31
N GLN A 324 13.27 5.41 8.23
CA GLN A 324 12.49 4.16 8.25
C GLN A 324 13.39 2.93 8.48
N ILE A 325 14.57 2.88 7.89
CA ILE A 325 15.56 1.81 8.11
C ILE A 325 15.98 1.80 9.58
N GLU A 326 16.25 2.97 10.16
CA GLU A 326 16.63 3.08 11.57
C GLU A 326 15.52 2.59 12.51
N GLN A 327 14.26 2.94 12.24
CA GLN A 327 13.12 2.43 12.99
C GLN A 327 12.98 0.90 12.89
N LEU A 328 13.18 0.33 11.70
CA LEU A 328 13.15 -1.12 11.49
C LEU A 328 14.28 -1.82 12.23
N ASN A 329 15.49 -1.24 12.23
CA ASN A 329 16.62 -1.77 12.99
C ASN A 329 16.32 -1.79 14.49
N GLN A 330 15.80 -0.69 15.05
CA GLN A 330 15.41 -0.62 16.46
C GLN A 330 14.30 -1.62 16.81
N ALA A 331 13.30 -1.79 15.93
CA ALA A 331 12.25 -2.79 16.11
C ALA A 331 12.82 -4.22 16.08
N GLY A 332 13.77 -4.50 15.18
CA GLY A 332 14.47 -5.78 15.10
C GLY A 332 15.25 -6.09 16.39
N VAL A 333 16.01 -5.12 16.92
CA VAL A 333 16.73 -5.27 18.19
C VAL A 333 15.78 -5.57 19.35
N LYS A 334 14.67 -4.83 19.47
CA LYS A 334 13.65 -5.07 20.51
C LYS A 334 13.01 -6.45 20.38
N ALA A 335 12.66 -6.88 19.16
CA ALA A 335 12.11 -8.20 18.91
C ALA A 335 13.09 -9.31 19.33
N GLN A 336 14.38 -9.15 19.01
CA GLN A 336 15.41 -10.11 19.37
C GLN A 336 15.64 -10.19 20.90
N GLN A 337 15.60 -9.05 21.60
CA GLN A 337 15.63 -9.03 23.07
C GLN A 337 14.44 -9.78 23.68
N SER A 338 13.22 -9.54 23.17
CA SER A 338 12.03 -10.23 23.65
C SER A 338 12.07 -11.74 23.40
N ALA A 339 12.65 -12.17 22.27
CA ALA A 339 12.83 -13.59 21.97
C ALA A 339 13.84 -14.25 22.92
N GLN A 340 14.96 -13.58 23.22
CA GLN A 340 15.94 -14.08 24.20
C GLN A 340 15.35 -14.18 25.61
N GLU A 341 14.50 -13.23 26.02
CA GLU A 341 13.83 -13.27 27.31
C GLU A 341 12.84 -14.44 27.40
N GLN A 342 12.06 -14.68 26.33
CA GLN A 342 11.17 -15.84 26.24
C GLN A 342 11.95 -17.16 26.29
N GLU A 343 13.09 -17.25 25.62
CA GLU A 343 13.94 -18.45 25.64
C GLU A 343 14.51 -18.72 27.05
N ARG A 344 14.92 -17.67 27.78
CA ARG A 344 15.31 -17.78 29.19
C ARG A 344 14.17 -18.25 30.09
N LEU A 345 12.96 -17.74 29.88
CA LEU A 345 11.79 -18.18 30.64
C LEU A 345 11.44 -19.64 30.34
N LEU A 346 11.54 -20.06 29.07
CA LEU A 346 11.30 -21.45 28.69
C LEU A 346 12.36 -22.37 29.31
N THR A 347 13.64 -22.02 29.25
CA THR A 347 14.70 -22.84 29.87
C THR A 347 14.50 -22.96 31.38
N ALA A 348 14.14 -21.87 32.08
CA ALA A 348 13.79 -21.92 33.50
C ALA A 348 12.61 -22.88 33.78
N LYS A 349 11.52 -22.80 33.00
CA LYS A 349 10.38 -23.72 33.15
C LYS A 349 10.74 -25.17 32.87
N VAL A 350 11.60 -25.44 31.88
CA VAL A 350 12.08 -26.80 31.61
C VAL A 350 12.85 -27.33 32.81
N THR A 351 13.73 -26.53 33.42
CA THR A 351 14.47 -26.97 34.61
C THR A 351 13.56 -27.25 35.81
N GLU A 352 12.51 -26.44 36.01
CA GLU A 352 11.51 -26.64 37.07
C GLU A 352 10.68 -27.92 36.85
N LEU A 353 10.28 -28.19 35.60
CA LEU A 353 9.59 -29.44 35.26
C LEU A 353 10.49 -30.66 35.47
N GLN A 354 11.79 -30.55 35.18
CA GLN A 354 12.76 -31.61 35.42
C GLN A 354 12.93 -31.88 36.92
N SER A 355 13.06 -30.84 37.76
CA SER A 355 13.17 -31.02 39.22
C SER A 355 11.89 -31.64 39.79
N SER A 356 10.72 -31.14 39.40
CA SER A 356 9.43 -31.72 39.80
C SER A 356 9.28 -33.18 39.33
N GLY A 357 9.75 -33.50 38.11
CA GLY A 357 9.79 -34.86 37.60
C GLY A 357 10.67 -35.79 38.44
N GLN A 358 11.84 -35.32 38.88
CA GLN A 358 12.73 -36.06 39.77
C GLN A 358 12.10 -36.29 41.16
N GLU A 359 11.46 -35.26 41.72
CA GLU A 359 10.72 -35.38 42.99
C GLU A 359 9.60 -36.42 42.88
N ASN A 360 8.81 -36.38 41.81
CA ASN A 360 7.75 -37.34 41.56
C ASN A 360 8.30 -38.78 41.45
N GLN A 361 9.44 -38.98 40.78
CA GLN A 361 10.09 -40.30 40.71
C GLN A 361 10.56 -40.77 42.09
N LEU A 362 11.09 -39.87 42.92
CA LEU A 362 11.51 -40.19 44.28
C LEU A 362 10.30 -40.61 45.14
N LEU A 363 9.21 -39.84 45.08
CA LEU A 363 7.96 -40.15 45.78
C LEU A 363 7.41 -41.51 45.35
N LEU A 364 7.47 -41.84 44.06
CA LEU A 364 6.99 -43.12 43.53
C LEU A 364 7.84 -44.29 44.03
N LYS A 365 9.17 -44.12 44.13
CA LYS A 365 10.06 -45.11 44.78
C LYS A 365 9.76 -45.27 46.27
N GLN A 366 9.51 -44.17 46.98
CA GLN A 366 9.13 -44.22 48.40
C GLN A 366 7.80 -44.95 48.59
N LEU A 367 6.82 -44.70 47.72
CA LEU A 367 5.54 -45.41 47.73
C LEU A 367 5.72 -46.92 47.53
N HIS A 368 6.53 -47.35 46.56
CA HIS A 368 6.83 -48.76 46.34
C HIS A 368 7.51 -49.40 47.54
N LYS A 369 8.46 -48.72 48.17
CA LYS A 369 9.10 -49.22 49.39
C LYS A 369 8.08 -49.42 50.52
N VAL A 370 7.16 -48.47 50.70
CA VAL A 370 6.09 -48.60 51.71
C VAL A 370 5.15 -49.76 51.36
N GLN A 371 4.82 -49.95 50.08
CA GLN A 371 4.03 -51.10 49.63
C GLN A 371 4.73 -52.44 49.96
N GLU A 372 6.01 -52.58 49.62
CA GLU A 372 6.80 -53.78 49.94
C GLU A 372 6.87 -54.04 51.45
N GLU A 373 7.09 -52.98 52.27
CA GLU A 373 7.09 -53.11 53.73
C GLU A 373 5.73 -53.56 54.25
N LEU A 374 4.62 -53.04 53.72
CA LEU A 374 3.26 -53.45 54.08
C LEU A 374 2.98 -54.90 53.68
N GLU A 375 3.36 -55.32 52.47
CA GLU A 375 3.24 -56.71 52.01
C GLU A 375 4.04 -57.67 52.88
N SER A 376 5.27 -57.29 53.25
CA SER A 376 6.11 -58.11 54.12
C SER A 376 5.48 -58.30 55.51
N ARG A 377 4.91 -57.23 56.09
CA ARG A 377 4.22 -57.30 57.38
C ARG A 377 2.94 -58.11 57.28
N TYR A 378 2.20 -58.00 56.18
CA TYR A 378 1.02 -58.80 55.93
C TYR A 378 1.35 -60.30 55.85
N LEU A 379 2.40 -60.65 55.11
CA LEU A 379 2.87 -62.04 55.01
C LEU A 379 3.35 -62.59 56.37
N GLN A 380 4.07 -61.77 57.15
CA GLN A 380 4.49 -62.15 58.51
C GLN A 380 3.29 -62.39 59.43
N ALA A 381 2.28 -61.53 59.39
CA ALA A 381 1.05 -61.71 60.17
C ALA A 381 0.32 -63.01 59.77
N MET A 382 0.21 -63.29 58.47
CA MET A 382 -0.37 -64.53 57.95
C MET A 382 0.39 -65.79 58.40
N GLN A 383 1.73 -65.73 58.43
CA GLN A 383 2.56 -66.84 58.92
C GLN A 383 2.39 -67.05 60.42
N GLN A 384 2.31 -65.98 61.20
CA GLN A 384 2.04 -66.04 62.64
C GLN A 384 0.67 -66.65 62.92
N GLU A 385 -0.36 -66.28 62.15
CA GLU A 385 -1.70 -66.87 62.29
C GLU A 385 -1.71 -68.37 62.00
N LYS A 386 -1.01 -68.81 60.94
CA LYS A 386 -0.84 -70.24 60.63
C LYS A 386 -0.09 -70.98 61.75
N ALA A 387 0.98 -70.40 62.28
CA ALA A 387 1.74 -70.99 63.38
C ALA A 387 0.91 -71.11 64.66
N LEU A 388 0.05 -70.12 64.97
CA LEU A 388 -0.90 -70.20 66.08
C LEU A 388 -1.92 -71.33 65.87
N ALA A 389 -2.42 -71.51 64.64
CA ALA A 389 -3.33 -72.61 64.30
C ALA A 389 -2.66 -73.99 64.41
N GLU A 390 -1.40 -74.12 63.99
CA GLU A 390 -0.61 -75.35 64.16
C GLU A 390 -0.30 -75.65 65.63
N LEU A 391 0.03 -74.62 66.42
CA LEU A 391 0.23 -74.76 67.87
C LEU A 391 -1.05 -75.23 68.57
N HIS A 392 -2.21 -74.75 68.12
CA HIS A 392 -3.50 -75.25 68.57
C HIS A 392 -3.69 -76.75 68.26
N LYS A 393 -3.30 -77.23 67.07
CA LYS A 393 -3.34 -78.66 66.72
C LYS A 393 -2.37 -79.51 67.55
N VAL A 394 -1.13 -79.05 67.74
CA VAL A 394 -0.16 -79.77 68.58
C VAL A 394 -0.66 -79.87 70.02
N LYS A 395 -1.33 -78.82 70.53
CA LYS A 395 -1.94 -78.83 71.86
C LYS A 395 -3.09 -79.83 71.97
N THR A 396 -3.89 -80.03 70.91
CA THR A 396 -4.94 -81.07 70.91
C THR A 396 -4.35 -82.47 70.84
N ASP A 397 -3.29 -82.68 70.03
CA ASP A 397 -2.64 -83.98 69.89
C ASP A 397 -1.90 -84.39 71.18
N LEU A 398 -1.29 -83.44 71.88
CA LEU A 398 -0.65 -83.68 73.18
C LEU A 398 -1.65 -84.17 74.23
N LYS A 399 -2.86 -83.58 74.26
CA LYS A 399 -3.94 -84.04 75.17
C LYS A 399 -4.37 -85.47 74.85
N ALA A 400 -4.56 -85.79 73.57
CA ALA A 400 -4.91 -87.14 73.14
C ALA A 400 -3.80 -88.17 73.45
N ALA A 401 -2.53 -87.78 73.37
CA ALA A 401 -1.39 -88.62 73.75
C ALA A 401 -1.30 -88.86 75.26
N GLN A 402 -1.62 -87.83 76.08
CA GLN A 402 -1.70 -87.98 77.53
C GLN A 402 -2.81 -88.95 77.95
N GLU A 403 -3.99 -88.89 77.31
CA GLU A 403 -5.08 -89.85 77.54
C GLU A 403 -4.66 -91.29 77.21
N LYS A 404 -3.97 -91.50 76.08
CA LYS A 404 -3.43 -92.83 75.70
C LYS A 404 -2.39 -93.36 76.71
N ASN A 405 -1.56 -92.49 77.28
CA ASN A 405 -0.57 -92.89 78.28
C ASN A 405 -1.24 -93.35 79.58
N THR A 406 -2.31 -92.68 80.01
CA THR A 406 -3.10 -93.12 81.18
C THR A 406 -3.77 -94.48 80.97
N ALA A 407 -4.24 -94.77 79.75
CA ALA A 407 -4.80 -96.08 79.41
C ALA A 407 -3.75 -97.21 79.41
N LEU A 408 -2.52 -96.94 78.94
CA LEU A 408 -1.40 -97.90 78.98
C LEU A 408 -0.96 -98.25 80.40
N GLN A 409 -1.01 -97.30 81.33
CA GLN A 409 -0.71 -97.55 82.74
C GLN A 409 -1.77 -98.45 83.42
N ALA A 410 -3.02 -98.44 82.96
CA ALA A 410 -4.07 -99.34 83.45
C ALA A 410 -3.82 -100.80 83.04
N VAL A 411 -3.45 -101.04 81.78
CA VAL A 411 -3.09 -102.38 81.26
C VAL A 411 -1.85 -102.96 81.96
N GLY A 412 -0.92 -102.10 82.39
CA GLY A 412 0.25 -102.52 83.18
C GLY A 412 -0.10 -103.11 84.56
N ARG A 413 -1.21 -102.66 85.18
CA ARG A 413 -1.66 -103.15 86.51
C ARG A 413 -2.33 -104.52 86.41
N GLU A 414 -3.10 -104.76 85.35
CA GLU A 414 -3.74 -106.07 85.09
C GLU A 414 -2.71 -107.18 84.85
N LYS A 415 -1.58 -106.86 84.21
CA LYS A 415 -0.46 -107.79 84.02
C LYS A 415 0.19 -108.22 85.33
N GLN A 416 0.30 -107.33 86.32
CA GLN A 416 0.90 -107.65 87.62
C GLN A 416 0.01 -108.59 88.44
N THR A 417 -1.32 -108.42 88.39
CA THR A 417 -2.27 -109.30 89.09
C THR A 417 -2.29 -110.73 88.56
N LEU A 418 -2.04 -110.94 87.26
CA LEU A 418 -1.94 -112.28 86.67
C LEU A 418 -0.62 -112.98 87.03
N GLN A 419 0.44 -112.22 87.31
CA GLN A 419 1.76 -112.74 87.67
C GLN A 419 1.80 -113.30 89.10
N GLU A 420 1.04 -112.72 90.03
CA GLU A 420 0.90 -113.22 91.41
C GLU A 420 0.04 -114.50 91.49
N GLN A 421 -0.92 -114.68 90.58
CA GLN A 421 -1.73 -115.90 90.49
C GLN A 421 -0.92 -117.11 90.00
N LEU A 422 0.09 -116.90 89.14
CA LEU A 422 0.95 -117.94 88.61
C LEU A 422 1.91 -118.53 89.68
N GLN A 423 2.37 -117.71 90.62
CA GLN A 423 3.29 -118.15 91.68
C GLN A 423 2.62 -119.03 92.75
N LYS A 424 1.32 -118.83 93.03
CA LYS A 424 0.58 -119.66 94.00
C LYS A 424 0.35 -121.10 93.50
N VAL A 425 0.16 -121.29 92.19
CA VAL A 425 -0.05 -122.62 91.58
C VAL A 425 1.25 -123.43 91.50
N GLN A 426 2.40 -122.77 91.36
CA GLN A 426 3.71 -123.42 91.32
C GLN A 426 4.14 -124.00 92.69
N GLN A 427 3.59 -123.48 93.79
CA GLN A 427 3.95 -123.90 95.15
C GLN A 427 3.08 -125.04 95.70
N GLU A 428 1.90 -125.30 95.12
CA GLU A 428 1.04 -126.46 95.45
C GLU A 428 1.41 -127.74 94.68
N LEU A 429 2.09 -127.63 93.53
CA LEU A 429 2.54 -128.78 92.73
C LEU A 429 3.78 -129.49 93.34
N ALA A 430 4.48 -128.88 94.29
CA ALA A 430 5.70 -129.44 94.89
C ALA A 430 5.46 -130.48 96.01
N ASN A 431 4.24 -130.63 96.54
CA ASN A 431 3.97 -131.44 97.73
C ASN A 431 3.06 -132.69 97.53
N ARG A 432 2.73 -133.08 96.30
CA ARG A 432 1.85 -134.26 96.09
C ARG A 432 2.14 -135.09 94.83
N LYS A 433 3.32 -135.73 94.74
CA LYS A 433 3.42 -137.17 94.34
C LYS A 433 4.87 -137.65 94.22
N VAL A 434 5.38 -138.10 95.37
CA VAL A 434 6.35 -139.21 95.53
C VAL A 434 5.58 -140.55 95.59
N LYS A 435 4.57 -140.78 94.73
CA LYS A 435 3.91 -142.10 94.64
C LYS A 435 3.49 -142.43 93.21
N ALA A 436 3.93 -143.62 92.79
CA ALA A 436 3.71 -144.34 91.53
C ALA A 436 4.57 -143.83 90.36
N GLN A 437 5.76 -144.42 90.14
CA GLN A 437 6.03 -145.71 89.48
C GLN A 437 5.65 -145.77 88.00
N GLN A 438 6.71 -145.98 87.24
CA GLN A 438 6.84 -146.78 86.03
C GLN A 438 6.17 -146.33 84.73
N GLU A 439 7.01 -146.48 83.69
CA GLU A 439 6.68 -146.69 82.26
C GLU A 439 6.23 -145.42 81.51
N GLU A 440 6.66 -145.10 80.29
CA GLU A 440 7.32 -145.89 79.26
C GLU A 440 8.07 -144.97 78.27
N LYS A 441 9.00 -145.64 77.60
CA LYS A 441 9.82 -145.33 76.42
C LYS A 441 9.23 -144.44 75.31
N THR A 442 10.13 -143.62 74.78
CA THR A 442 10.52 -143.41 73.37
C THR A 442 9.47 -143.42 72.24
N LEU A 443 9.69 -142.42 71.36
CA LEU A 443 9.91 -142.53 69.91
C LEU A 443 8.84 -141.88 69.03
N GLY A 444 9.36 -141.10 68.07
CA GLY A 444 8.66 -140.47 66.96
C GLY A 444 9.65 -139.67 66.11
N GLU A 445 10.70 -140.34 65.62
CA GLU A 445 11.66 -139.81 64.65
C GLU A 445 11.09 -139.82 63.21
N LEU A 446 11.68 -138.96 62.37
CA LEU A 446 12.07 -139.22 60.96
C LEU A 446 10.91 -139.31 59.88
N PRO A 447 11.18 -139.14 58.56
CA PRO A 447 11.89 -138.05 57.86
C PRO A 447 11.56 -137.91 56.33
N ARG A 448 12.47 -137.19 55.64
CA ARG A 448 12.97 -137.34 54.24
C ARG A 448 12.20 -136.57 53.17
N VAL A 449 12.77 -135.47 52.68
CA VAL A 449 13.85 -135.37 51.66
C VAL A 449 13.40 -135.92 50.31
N LYS A 450 13.18 -135.00 49.36
CA LYS A 450 13.97 -134.94 48.12
C LYS A 450 13.77 -133.60 47.41
N ALA A 451 14.86 -133.16 46.82
CA ALA A 451 14.92 -132.04 45.91
C ALA A 451 14.17 -132.35 44.61
N GLU A 452 13.50 -131.33 44.07
CA GLU A 452 13.54 -130.86 42.67
C GLU A 452 12.71 -129.56 42.62
N LEU A 453 13.34 -128.41 42.43
CA LEU A 453 13.58 -127.75 41.14
C LEU A 453 12.37 -126.95 40.64
N LYS A 454 12.57 -125.62 40.59
CA LYS A 454 11.96 -124.63 39.67
C LYS A 454 10.42 -124.52 39.62
N ALA A 455 9.91 -123.58 40.39
CA ALA A 455 8.98 -122.55 39.88
C ALA A 455 9.15 -121.33 40.80
N ALA A 456 9.85 -120.31 40.31
CA ALA A 456 9.21 -119.12 39.75
C ALA A 456 9.01 -118.07 40.86
N GLN A 457 9.97 -117.17 41.03
CA GLN A 457 10.03 -115.89 40.30
C GLN A 457 9.31 -114.71 40.98
N ASP A 458 8.63 -114.88 42.11
CA ASP A 458 7.78 -113.78 42.61
C ASP A 458 8.40 -112.79 43.61
N LYS A 459 9.71 -112.86 43.92
CA LYS A 459 10.39 -111.83 44.75
C LYS A 459 11.35 -110.92 44.00
N ALA A 460 11.53 -111.12 42.69
CA ALA A 460 12.24 -110.15 41.83
C ALA A 460 11.30 -109.11 41.19
N ALA A 461 9.98 -109.36 41.19
CA ALA A 461 8.97 -108.46 40.60
C ALA A 461 8.40 -107.41 41.56
N GLN A 462 8.69 -107.49 42.87
CA GLN A 462 8.06 -106.62 43.86
C GLN A 462 8.86 -105.34 44.20
N LEU A 463 10.16 -105.30 43.85
CA LEU A 463 10.99 -104.10 44.01
C LEU A 463 11.06 -103.24 42.74
N GLN A 464 10.66 -103.75 41.57
CA GLN A 464 10.56 -102.97 40.33
C GLN A 464 9.23 -102.19 40.22
N ARG A 465 8.14 -102.67 40.86
CA ARG A 465 6.83 -101.99 40.82
C ARG A 465 6.76 -100.71 41.68
N SER A 466 7.57 -100.59 42.74
CA SER A 466 7.60 -99.39 43.59
C SER A 466 8.44 -98.25 43.01
N GLU A 467 9.50 -98.52 42.24
CA GLU A 467 10.27 -97.49 41.52
C GLU A 467 9.52 -96.94 40.29
N GLU A 468 8.74 -97.78 39.60
CA GLU A 468 7.98 -97.37 38.41
C GLU A 468 6.73 -96.52 38.73
N GLN A 469 6.16 -96.70 39.94
CA GLN A 469 5.06 -95.85 40.43
C GLN A 469 5.54 -94.46 40.89
N LEU A 470 6.76 -94.33 41.44
CA LEU A 470 7.33 -93.02 41.80
C LEU A 470 7.78 -92.20 40.56
N LYS A 471 8.30 -92.87 39.51
CA LYS A 471 8.67 -92.21 38.24
C LYS A 471 7.46 -91.73 37.42
N LYS A 472 6.28 -92.36 37.56
CA LYS A 472 5.04 -91.95 36.88
C LYS A 472 4.31 -90.80 37.58
N GLN A 473 4.45 -90.61 38.89
CA GLN A 473 3.85 -89.47 39.61
C GLN A 473 4.63 -88.15 39.45
N MET A 474 5.97 -88.19 39.33
CA MET A 474 6.80 -86.98 39.21
C MET A 474 6.95 -86.41 37.79
N HIS A 475 6.66 -87.19 36.73
CA HIS A 475 6.79 -86.72 35.33
C HIS A 475 5.49 -86.23 34.69
N ALA A 476 4.33 -86.39 35.34
CA ALA A 476 3.03 -85.98 34.79
C ALA A 476 2.55 -84.59 35.24
N GLN A 477 3.04 -84.02 36.34
CA GLN A 477 2.60 -82.69 36.82
C GLN A 477 3.40 -81.52 36.20
N ASN A 478 4.72 -81.63 36.02
CA ASN A 478 5.52 -80.52 35.49
C ASN A 478 5.55 -80.41 33.96
N LYS A 479 5.33 -81.50 33.20
CA LYS A 479 5.26 -81.42 31.73
C LYS A 479 3.89 -81.03 31.20
N ARG A 480 2.81 -81.31 31.94
CA ARG A 480 1.42 -81.04 31.51
C ARG A 480 0.95 -79.62 31.87
N ALA A 481 1.48 -79.03 32.95
CA ALA A 481 1.24 -77.62 33.27
C ALA A 481 1.98 -76.69 32.30
N VAL A 482 3.28 -76.95 32.04
CA VAL A 482 4.08 -76.16 31.09
C VAL A 482 3.62 -76.37 29.64
N ALA A 483 3.22 -77.58 29.24
CA ALA A 483 2.64 -77.80 27.91
C ALA A 483 1.25 -77.16 27.77
N ALA A 484 0.42 -77.13 28.81
CA ALA A 484 -0.89 -76.47 28.77
C ALA A 484 -0.78 -74.93 28.82
N GLU A 485 0.21 -74.37 29.53
CA GLU A 485 0.54 -72.94 29.45
C GLU A 485 1.12 -72.59 28.07
N LEU A 486 2.04 -73.39 27.52
CA LEU A 486 2.56 -73.21 26.16
C LEU A 486 1.50 -73.38 25.08
N GLU A 487 0.54 -74.29 25.25
CA GLU A 487 -0.60 -74.45 24.33
C GLU A 487 -1.53 -73.25 24.41
N LYS A 488 -1.83 -72.74 25.62
CA LYS A 488 -2.61 -71.51 25.80
C LYS A 488 -1.89 -70.27 25.28
N GLU A 489 -0.58 -70.17 25.47
CA GLU A 489 0.24 -69.10 24.92
C GLU A 489 0.32 -69.21 23.39
N ASN A 490 0.45 -70.40 22.81
CA ASN A 490 0.40 -70.61 21.36
C ASN A 490 -0.98 -70.29 20.79
N GLU A 491 -2.07 -70.67 21.46
CA GLU A 491 -3.44 -70.31 21.07
C GLU A 491 -3.67 -68.80 21.18
N LEU A 492 -3.16 -68.16 22.23
CA LEU A 492 -3.22 -66.71 22.41
C LEU A 492 -2.39 -65.97 21.36
N LEU A 493 -1.18 -66.45 21.05
CA LEU A 493 -0.32 -65.91 20.00
C LEU A 493 -0.95 -66.11 18.62
N LEU A 494 -1.56 -67.26 18.35
CA LEU A 494 -2.34 -67.50 17.14
C LEU A 494 -3.52 -66.53 17.06
N ALA A 495 -4.28 -66.33 18.13
CA ALA A 495 -5.38 -65.38 18.17
C ALA A 495 -4.91 -63.92 17.97
N GLN A 496 -3.76 -63.54 18.55
CA GLN A 496 -3.14 -62.23 18.34
C GLN A 496 -2.65 -62.08 16.90
N LEU A 497 -2.05 -63.11 16.32
CA LEU A 497 -1.59 -63.13 14.93
C LEU A 497 -2.78 -62.99 13.97
N HIS A 498 -3.88 -63.71 14.24
CA HIS A 498 -5.13 -63.59 13.48
C HIS A 498 -5.71 -62.18 13.55
N LYS A 499 -5.72 -61.56 14.74
CA LYS A 499 -6.17 -60.18 14.90
C LYS A 499 -5.29 -59.18 14.14
N VAL A 500 -3.98 -59.36 14.19
CA VAL A 500 -3.03 -58.53 13.43
C VAL A 500 -3.19 -58.75 11.93
N GLN A 501 -3.44 -59.99 11.48
CA GLN A 501 -3.77 -60.28 10.08
C GLN A 501 -5.05 -59.58 9.66
N GLU A 502 -6.13 -59.64 10.44
CA GLU A 502 -7.39 -58.92 10.14
C GLU A 502 -7.18 -57.40 10.09
N GLU A 503 -6.40 -56.82 11.01
CA GLU A 503 -6.08 -55.40 10.98
C GLU A 503 -5.22 -55.03 9.77
N LEU A 504 -4.22 -55.85 9.41
CA LEU A 504 -3.40 -55.64 8.22
C LEU A 504 -4.21 -55.79 6.92
N GLU A 505 -5.11 -56.77 6.85
CA GLU A 505 -6.03 -56.95 5.73
C GLU A 505 -7.00 -55.79 5.64
N ARG A 506 -7.49 -55.27 6.77
CA ARG A 506 -8.31 -54.06 6.81
C ARG A 506 -7.53 -52.84 6.32
N TYR A 507 -6.30 -52.62 6.80
CA TYR A 507 -5.43 -51.55 6.33
C TYR A 507 -5.03 -51.71 4.87
N TYR A 508 -4.84 -52.94 4.38
CA TYR A 508 -4.52 -53.23 2.99
C TYR A 508 -5.74 -53.01 2.09
N LEU A 509 -6.94 -53.43 2.50
CA LEU A 509 -8.19 -53.17 1.79
C LEU A 509 -8.54 -51.69 1.81
N GLU A 510 -8.28 -50.99 2.91
CA GLU A 510 -8.44 -49.54 3.00
C GLU A 510 -7.43 -48.82 2.11
N ASN A 511 -6.14 -49.20 2.13
CA ASN A 511 -5.14 -48.68 1.21
C ASN A 511 -5.42 -49.04 -0.25
N SER A 512 -5.97 -50.23 -0.52
CA SER A 512 -6.35 -50.69 -1.85
C SER A 512 -7.57 -49.94 -2.36
N LYS A 513 -8.58 -49.69 -1.51
CA LYS A 513 -9.71 -48.79 -1.80
C LYS A 513 -9.22 -47.36 -2.02
N LEU A 514 -8.30 -46.85 -1.21
CA LEU A 514 -7.68 -45.53 -1.38
C LEU A 514 -6.85 -45.44 -2.69
N LYS A 515 -6.16 -46.51 -3.08
CA LYS A 515 -5.42 -46.61 -4.35
C LYS A 515 -6.35 -46.78 -5.56
N ALA A 516 -7.45 -47.54 -5.44
CA ALA A 516 -8.45 -47.73 -6.48
C ALA A 516 -9.33 -46.48 -6.71
N VAL A 517 -9.54 -45.67 -5.66
CA VAL A 517 -10.18 -44.35 -5.75
C VAL A 517 -9.25 -43.31 -6.39
N LYS A 518 -7.93 -43.47 -6.27
CA LYS A 518 -6.93 -42.69 -7.02
C LYS A 518 -6.64 -43.31 -8.41
N LYS A 519 -7.62 -43.29 -9.31
CA LYS A 519 -7.29 -43.32 -10.76
C LYS A 519 -6.38 -42.13 -11.08
N PRO A 520 -5.47 -42.20 -12.07
CA PRO A 520 -4.66 -41.06 -12.49
C PRO A 520 -5.62 -39.98 -13.00
N GLN A 521 -5.94 -39.02 -12.15
CA GLN A 521 -6.73 -37.86 -12.53
C GLN A 521 -5.85 -37.01 -13.45
N PRO A 522 -6.40 -36.49 -14.57
CA PRO A 522 -5.67 -35.56 -15.42
C PRO A 522 -5.17 -34.40 -14.55
N GLN A 523 -3.92 -33.99 -14.74
CA GLN A 523 -3.26 -32.92 -13.98
C GLN A 523 -4.25 -31.79 -13.68
N ALA A 524 -4.65 -31.64 -12.41
CA ALA A 524 -5.56 -30.60 -12.01
C ALA A 524 -4.83 -29.26 -12.17
N TYR A 525 -5.20 -28.49 -13.20
CA TYR A 525 -4.67 -27.15 -13.37
C TYR A 525 -5.30 -26.24 -12.29
N TYR A 526 -4.46 -25.45 -11.63
CA TYR A 526 -4.82 -24.43 -10.66
C TYR A 526 -4.32 -23.07 -11.17
N GLY A 527 -4.92 -21.96 -10.72
CA GLY A 527 -4.57 -20.61 -11.14
C GLY A 527 -5.51 -20.01 -12.20
N ALA A 528 -6.75 -20.49 -12.27
CA ALA A 528 -7.78 -19.94 -13.15
C ALA A 528 -8.05 -18.46 -12.86
N ALA A 529 -8.03 -18.07 -11.58
CA ALA A 529 -8.20 -16.68 -11.15
C ALA A 529 -7.11 -15.75 -11.71
N ASP A 530 -5.85 -16.16 -11.59
CA ASP A 530 -4.71 -15.34 -12.03
C ASP A 530 -4.66 -15.22 -13.55
N ARG A 531 -5.08 -16.27 -14.26
CA ARG A 531 -5.25 -16.21 -15.71
C ARG A 531 -6.28 -15.18 -16.14
N VAL A 532 -7.41 -15.04 -15.42
CA VAL A 532 -8.38 -13.98 -15.69
C VAL A 532 -7.80 -12.60 -15.36
N LYS A 533 -6.99 -12.47 -14.30
CA LYS A 533 -6.33 -11.19 -13.96
C LYS A 533 -5.29 -10.76 -15.00
N GLN A 534 -4.67 -11.69 -15.70
CA GLN A 534 -3.72 -11.41 -16.78
C GLN A 534 -4.40 -10.98 -18.08
N GLN A 535 -5.71 -11.18 -18.22
CA GLN A 535 -6.45 -10.72 -19.41
C GLN A 535 -6.46 -9.19 -19.52
N LEU A 536 -6.45 -8.70 -20.75
CA LEU A 536 -6.47 -7.27 -21.06
C LEU A 536 -7.64 -6.55 -20.38
N SER A 537 -8.82 -7.17 -20.32
CA SER A 537 -9.99 -6.61 -19.64
C SER A 537 -9.72 -6.30 -18.17
N TYR A 538 -9.14 -7.24 -17.42
CA TYR A 538 -8.83 -7.01 -16.02
C TYR A 538 -7.72 -5.96 -15.84
N ARG A 539 -6.65 -6.03 -16.64
CA ARG A 539 -5.51 -5.08 -16.58
C ARG A 539 -5.94 -3.64 -16.85
N LEU A 540 -6.80 -3.43 -17.85
CA LEU A 540 -7.33 -2.10 -18.19
C LEU A 540 -8.20 -1.55 -17.06
N GLY A 541 -9.15 -2.33 -16.54
CA GLY A 541 -10.01 -1.84 -15.46
C GLY A 541 -9.30 -1.67 -14.12
N ALA A 542 -8.30 -2.51 -13.81
CA ALA A 542 -7.43 -2.28 -12.67
C ALA A 542 -6.64 -0.97 -12.80
N THR A 543 -6.17 -0.64 -14.01
CA THR A 543 -5.48 0.62 -14.30
C THR A 543 -6.42 1.82 -14.15
N MET A 544 -7.67 1.72 -14.62
CA MET A 544 -8.70 2.75 -14.43
C MET A 544 -8.96 3.02 -12.94
N ILE A 545 -9.18 1.96 -12.14
CA ILE A 545 -9.43 2.09 -10.70
C ILE A 545 -8.23 2.75 -10.00
N ARG A 546 -7.01 2.31 -10.29
CA ARG A 546 -5.79 2.86 -9.69
C ARG A 546 -5.60 4.35 -10.00
N LYS A 547 -5.79 4.74 -11.26
CA LYS A 547 -5.61 6.14 -11.71
C LYS A 547 -6.78 7.05 -11.33
N SER A 548 -7.97 6.50 -11.07
CA SER A 548 -9.15 7.27 -10.65
C SER A 548 -9.08 7.86 -9.23
N ARG A 549 -8.09 7.47 -8.42
CA ARG A 549 -7.91 7.97 -7.03
C ARG A 549 -7.25 9.34 -6.93
N SER A 550 -6.76 9.90 -8.02
CA SER A 550 -6.08 11.20 -8.05
C SER A 550 -6.48 11.99 -9.31
N ILE A 551 -6.61 13.31 -9.18
CA ILE A 551 -6.96 14.23 -10.28
C ILE A 551 -5.91 14.15 -11.39
N GLY A 552 -4.62 14.15 -11.04
CA GLY A 552 -3.52 13.95 -12.00
C GLY A 552 -3.48 12.53 -12.58
N GLY A 553 -4.01 11.55 -11.86
CA GLY A 553 -4.19 10.18 -12.36
C GLY A 553 -5.28 10.09 -13.42
N TRP A 554 -6.40 10.80 -13.25
CA TRP A 554 -7.50 10.87 -14.20
C TRP A 554 -7.10 11.55 -15.52
N LEU A 555 -6.37 12.68 -15.44
CA LEU A 555 -5.85 13.37 -16.64
C LEU A 555 -4.91 12.48 -17.47
N ASN A 556 -4.06 11.68 -16.80
CA ASN A 556 -3.12 10.77 -17.44
C ASN A 556 -3.71 9.38 -17.77
N MET A 557 -5.00 9.17 -17.53
CA MET A 557 -5.66 7.86 -17.68
C MET A 557 -5.65 7.35 -19.13
N PRO A 558 -5.92 8.17 -20.18
CA PRO A 558 -5.85 7.71 -21.57
C PRO A 558 -4.46 7.17 -21.96
N PHE A 559 -3.40 7.87 -21.57
CA PHE A 559 -2.02 7.45 -21.83
C PHE A 559 -1.63 6.19 -21.07
N ALA A 560 -2.05 6.06 -19.81
CA ALA A 560 -1.80 4.87 -19.00
C ALA A 560 -2.47 3.61 -19.58
N LEU A 561 -3.69 3.74 -20.11
CA LEU A 561 -4.39 2.64 -20.76
C LEU A 561 -3.74 2.26 -22.10
N HIS A 562 -3.29 3.25 -22.87
CA HIS A 562 -2.54 2.99 -24.10
C HIS A 562 -1.23 2.26 -23.83
N ALA A 563 -0.47 2.70 -22.81
CA ALA A 563 0.77 2.05 -22.38
C ALA A 563 0.54 0.60 -21.92
N GLU A 564 -0.52 0.35 -21.15
CA GLU A 564 -0.86 -1.01 -20.68
C GLU A 564 -1.31 -1.92 -21.83
N THR A 565 -2.03 -1.38 -22.81
CA THR A 565 -2.40 -2.11 -24.03
C THR A 565 -1.17 -2.49 -24.85
N LYS A 566 -0.19 -1.57 -24.95
CA LYS A 566 1.09 -1.83 -25.63
C LYS A 566 1.90 -2.90 -24.91
N ARG A 567 1.97 -2.87 -23.58
CA ARG A 567 2.62 -3.91 -22.75
C ARG A 567 1.97 -5.28 -22.95
N PHE A 568 0.64 -5.34 -22.93
CA PHE A 568 -0.08 -6.60 -23.17
C PHE A 568 0.24 -7.21 -24.55
N LYS A 569 0.31 -6.37 -25.60
CA LYS A 569 0.73 -6.82 -26.94
C LYS A 569 2.17 -7.35 -26.94
N GLN A 570 3.09 -6.66 -26.26
CA GLN A 570 4.48 -7.12 -26.11
C GLN A 570 4.58 -8.43 -25.31
N ASP A 571 3.79 -8.62 -24.26
CA ASP A 571 3.74 -9.86 -23.47
C ASP A 571 3.19 -11.04 -24.30
N GLN A 572 2.27 -10.74 -25.23
CA GLN A 572 1.75 -11.70 -26.20
C GLN A 572 2.80 -12.09 -27.25
N GLU A 573 3.54 -11.11 -27.79
CA GLU A 573 4.63 -11.31 -28.76
C GLU A 573 5.83 -12.07 -28.17
N LYS A 574 6.14 -11.84 -26.89
CA LYS A 574 7.21 -12.54 -26.14
C LYS A 574 6.84 -13.96 -25.73
N GLY A 575 5.66 -14.46 -26.10
CA GLY A 575 5.24 -15.83 -25.87
C GLY A 575 4.99 -16.17 -24.39
N GLN A 576 4.73 -15.20 -23.51
CA GLN A 576 4.35 -15.50 -22.11
C GLN A 576 2.92 -16.04 -21.98
N ILE A 577 2.07 -15.79 -22.98
CA ILE A 577 0.73 -16.37 -23.08
C ILE A 577 0.84 -17.66 -23.93
N GLN A 578 1.57 -18.65 -23.42
CA GLN A 578 1.63 -20.00 -24.02
C GLN A 578 0.24 -20.64 -24.07
N GLN A 579 0.07 -21.63 -24.96
CA GLN A 579 -1.17 -22.38 -25.22
C GLN A 579 -1.61 -23.16 -23.98
N LEU A 580 -2.17 -22.46 -23.01
CA LEU A 580 -2.68 -23.03 -21.77
C LEU A 580 -4.07 -23.65 -22.02
N PRO A 581 -4.39 -24.80 -21.39
CA PRO A 581 -5.65 -25.51 -21.55
C PRO A 581 -6.87 -24.60 -21.30
N PRO A 582 -8.06 -24.84 -21.88
CA PRO A 582 -9.24 -24.01 -21.61
C PRO A 582 -9.49 -23.82 -20.09
N ILE A 583 -9.93 -22.63 -19.67
CA ILE A 583 -10.17 -22.32 -18.23
C ILE A 583 -11.11 -23.34 -17.58
N THR A 584 -12.03 -23.95 -18.34
CA THR A 584 -12.95 -24.99 -17.89
C THR A 584 -12.28 -26.29 -17.42
N GLN A 585 -11.00 -26.52 -17.76
CA GLN A 585 -10.22 -27.68 -17.32
C GLN A 585 -9.49 -27.44 -15.99
N TYR A 586 -9.61 -26.23 -15.42
CA TYR A 586 -9.04 -25.90 -14.13
C TYR A 586 -9.96 -26.35 -13.00
N SER A 587 -9.37 -26.70 -11.87
CA SER A 587 -10.11 -27.12 -10.68
C SER A 587 -10.72 -25.93 -9.92
N ASP A 588 -10.10 -24.75 -10.03
CA ASP A 588 -10.48 -23.48 -9.39
C ASP A 588 -11.32 -22.56 -10.30
N VAL A 589 -12.09 -23.12 -11.25
CA VAL A 589 -12.92 -22.35 -12.20
C VAL A 589 -13.85 -21.34 -11.51
N HIS A 590 -14.43 -21.70 -10.37
CA HIS A 590 -15.30 -20.81 -9.62
C HIS A 590 -14.58 -19.53 -9.15
N GLU A 591 -13.27 -19.58 -8.90
CA GLU A 591 -12.49 -18.39 -8.57
C GLU A 591 -12.33 -17.46 -9.77
N ALA A 592 -12.18 -18.01 -10.97
CA ALA A 592 -12.17 -17.23 -12.21
C ALA A 592 -13.52 -16.52 -12.43
N GLU A 593 -14.64 -17.17 -12.13
CA GLU A 593 -15.98 -16.54 -12.19
C GLU A 593 -16.13 -15.40 -11.16
N ARG A 594 -15.58 -15.56 -9.95
CA ARG A 594 -15.54 -14.50 -8.93
C ARG A 594 -14.72 -13.30 -9.41
N VAL A 595 -13.57 -13.52 -10.04
CA VAL A 595 -12.74 -12.44 -10.60
C VAL A 595 -13.46 -11.73 -11.75
N LYS A 596 -14.23 -12.44 -12.59
CA LYS A 596 -15.03 -11.82 -13.65
C LYS A 596 -16.15 -10.92 -13.13
N LYS A 597 -16.68 -11.20 -11.94
CA LYS A 597 -17.67 -10.34 -11.25
C LYS A 597 -17.03 -9.07 -10.67
N HIS A 598 -15.71 -9.03 -10.52
CA HIS A 598 -15.01 -7.88 -9.94
C HIS A 598 -15.10 -6.64 -10.83
N LEU A 599 -15.18 -5.46 -10.21
CA LEU A 599 -15.30 -4.17 -10.91
C LEU A 599 -14.20 -3.97 -11.97
N SER A 600 -12.98 -4.37 -11.67
CA SER A 600 -11.83 -4.29 -12.59
C SER A 600 -12.08 -5.03 -13.90
N TYR A 601 -12.68 -6.23 -13.85
CA TYR A 601 -12.98 -7.00 -15.05
C TYR A 601 -14.14 -6.37 -15.83
N ARG A 602 -15.21 -5.98 -15.13
CA ARG A 602 -16.41 -5.36 -15.73
C ARG A 602 -16.08 -4.06 -16.46
N LEU A 603 -15.33 -3.16 -15.82
CA LEU A 603 -14.92 -1.88 -16.43
C LEU A 603 -14.08 -2.08 -17.69
N GLY A 604 -13.06 -2.94 -17.66
CA GLY A 604 -12.24 -3.16 -18.85
C GLY A 604 -12.96 -3.92 -19.95
N SER A 605 -13.89 -4.82 -19.62
CA SER A 605 -14.75 -5.47 -20.64
C SER A 605 -15.68 -4.45 -21.33
N ARG A 606 -16.23 -3.49 -20.56
CA ARG A 606 -17.06 -2.41 -21.08
C ARG A 606 -16.26 -1.45 -21.96
N MET A 607 -15.02 -1.17 -21.56
CA MET A 607 -14.08 -0.37 -22.36
C MET A 607 -13.75 -1.03 -23.70
N ILE A 608 -13.42 -2.31 -23.70
CA ILE A 608 -13.05 -3.04 -24.93
C ILE A 608 -14.25 -3.15 -25.88
N THR A 609 -15.46 -3.37 -25.35
CA THR A 609 -16.67 -3.50 -26.17
C THR A 609 -17.09 -2.19 -26.81
N ASN A 610 -17.12 -1.10 -26.04
CA ASN A 610 -17.46 0.22 -26.55
C ASN A 610 -16.37 0.80 -27.47
N GLY A 611 -15.09 0.46 -27.24
CA GLY A 611 -13.96 0.89 -28.07
C GLY A 611 -13.95 0.30 -29.50
N LYS A 612 -14.84 -0.65 -29.83
CA LYS A 612 -14.96 -1.23 -31.18
C LYS A 612 -15.77 -0.38 -32.16
N SER A 613 -16.50 0.63 -31.70
CA SER A 613 -17.32 1.49 -32.55
C SER A 613 -17.13 2.96 -32.18
N LEU A 614 -17.23 3.85 -33.18
CA LEU A 614 -17.09 5.29 -32.97
C LEU A 614 -18.17 5.83 -32.01
N GLY A 615 -19.43 5.40 -32.16
CA GLY A 615 -20.51 5.75 -31.24
C GLY A 615 -20.35 5.17 -29.84
N GLY A 616 -19.77 3.97 -29.74
CA GLY A 616 -19.39 3.37 -28.45
C GLY A 616 -18.32 4.19 -27.73
N TRP A 617 -17.33 4.72 -28.46
CA TRP A 617 -16.28 5.57 -27.90
C TRP A 617 -16.81 6.89 -27.34
N VAL A 618 -17.75 7.55 -28.04
CA VAL A 618 -18.40 8.79 -27.54
C VAL A 618 -19.22 8.52 -26.27
N SER A 619 -19.90 7.37 -26.19
CA SER A 619 -20.70 6.97 -25.02
C SER A 619 -19.89 6.30 -23.90
N MET A 620 -18.57 6.13 -24.06
CA MET A 620 -17.68 5.45 -23.10
C MET A 620 -17.75 6.01 -21.67
N PRO A 621 -17.65 7.34 -21.45
CA PRO A 621 -17.65 7.88 -20.08
C PRO A 621 -18.94 7.53 -19.34
N TRP A 622 -20.08 7.65 -20.01
CA TRP A 622 -21.41 7.34 -19.46
C TRP A 622 -21.60 5.85 -19.22
N ALA A 623 -21.14 5.00 -20.14
CA ALA A 623 -21.21 3.55 -20.01
C ALA A 623 -20.37 3.04 -18.82
N LEU A 624 -19.18 3.60 -18.60
CA LEU A 624 -18.33 3.26 -17.45
C LEU A 624 -18.95 3.75 -16.14
N LEU A 625 -19.50 4.96 -16.09
CA LEU A 625 -20.19 5.50 -14.91
C LEU A 625 -21.44 4.68 -14.55
N ALA A 626 -22.22 4.24 -15.55
CA ALA A 626 -23.37 3.36 -15.35
C ALA A 626 -22.95 2.02 -14.75
N GLU A 627 -21.84 1.44 -15.21
CA GLU A 627 -21.30 0.18 -14.68
C GLU A 627 -20.83 0.30 -13.23
N VAL A 628 -20.16 1.40 -12.87
CA VAL A 628 -19.77 1.68 -11.47
C VAL A 628 -21.01 1.82 -10.58
N LYS A 629 -22.05 2.52 -11.05
CA LYS A 629 -23.31 2.68 -10.30
C LYS A 629 -24.03 1.34 -10.13
N ALA A 630 -24.08 0.50 -11.16
CA ALA A 630 -24.66 -0.85 -11.09
C ALA A 630 -23.90 -1.72 -10.09
N PHE A 631 -22.56 -1.74 -10.16
CA PHE A 631 -21.73 -2.49 -9.23
C PHE A 631 -21.91 -2.04 -7.76
N ARG A 632 -22.02 -0.73 -7.51
CA ARG A 632 -22.28 -0.22 -6.15
C ARG A 632 -23.64 -0.68 -5.60
N LYS A 633 -24.66 -0.78 -6.45
CA LYS A 633 -26.00 -1.29 -6.07
C LYS A 633 -26.00 -2.79 -5.80
N GLU A 634 -25.11 -3.55 -6.42
CA GLU A 634 -24.97 -5.00 -6.19
C GLU A 634 -24.14 -5.32 -4.93
N CYS A 635 -23.36 -4.36 -4.41
CA CYS A 635 -22.54 -4.51 -3.21
C CYS A 635 -23.15 -3.88 -1.95
N GLN A 636 -24.25 -3.13 -2.08
CA GLN A 636 -25.11 -2.66 -0.98
C GLN A 636 -26.22 -3.69 -0.75
#